data_AF-A0AAF0MBQ8-F1
#
_entry.id   AF-A0AAF0MBQ8-F1
#
_cell.length_a   1.000
_cell.length_b   1.000
_cell.length_c   1.000
_cell.angle_alpha   90.00
_cell.angle_beta   90.00
_cell.angle_gamma   90.00
#
_symmetry.space_group_name_H-M   'P 1'
#
loop_
_entity.id
_entity.type
_entity.pdbx_description
1 polymer ?
#
loop_
_entity_poly.entity_id
_entity_poly.type
_entity_poly.pdbx_seq_one_letter_code
_entity_poly.pdbx_strand_id
1 'polypeptide(L)'
;MTRHPRRSVAIAATGLTALTLAATAGLAPATAAEVDESELTLVGPLITETSAFAGDPSTPTFSAPSASAAGEEVPANRATTLAAARTAAVRWSIPATGAVTTVRPLSDPDLCLTAATASITSYSPVTLETCVDGDARQRFRTAANTGSNNPIGTGLQSTYNRGFLGLFNTDRVMRLQSQNVADRLPNTEDFTPSFTARIDSTDVTTRSAQISGTGTPGATVLIGGRNPQVVGPDGRWTARVTNLPLGTSTIEVEQYEGAQRTGTTDLEVTLTAAALTFESVFAAGDLTAPVTASGTAQAGAEVRLYDAAGARLGEAVTVGPDGAWKTTIPAPDAGGTLRVTAAQFIDGVRDTANEITRDVDYGAAVSITTPTDGSAHGGGSIAMTGTGEPGSTVEVVEVTADGERRVGRSTEGVLPSGRWFVDTDDLDRAEHVLRVVQGSKGANTTTAEVTVNPGETGRLTPVRLSGPETVTPGVSNRISGTGEPGATYRVLNVSGTEIVPGVRQVDDDGNWSFDRVVTSGAANLRFVIEQTKGDQGPERSEVFTIAANQGFDPIAVSTRAVDPGAANTFEGTGPAGATLVVLNASGTQIVPETVTVDAEGNWSFKRVVSRGATKIDFKFEVSVSGSEYTTPLFTVHANTR
;
A
#
# COMPACT_ATOMS: atom_id res chain seq x y z
N MET A 1 -23.26 91.77 -8.97
CA MET A 1 -22.96 91.84 -7.51
C MET A 1 -21.63 91.12 -7.24
N THR A 2 -21.10 91.23 -6.02
CA THR A 2 -19.91 90.53 -5.47
C THR A 2 -19.95 88.99 -5.63
N ARG A 3 -18.85 88.21 -5.61
CA ARG A 3 -17.42 88.44 -5.23
C ARG A 3 -16.44 87.48 -5.99
N HIS A 4 -15.16 87.43 -5.64
CA HIS A 4 -14.00 86.89 -6.42
C HIS A 4 -12.97 86.16 -5.48
N PRO A 5 -11.84 85.49 -5.90
CA PRO A 5 -11.53 84.65 -7.12
C PRO A 5 -10.52 83.43 -7.03
N ARG A 6 -10.38 82.65 -8.19
CA ARG A 6 -9.21 82.00 -8.99
C ARG A 6 -9.69 80.88 -10.02
N ARG A 7 -9.04 80.16 -11.04
CA ARG A 7 -7.89 80.19 -12.08
C ARG A 7 -7.90 78.91 -13.06
N SER A 8 -7.56 78.91 -14.41
CA SER A 8 -7.24 77.72 -15.37
C SER A 8 -7.04 78.10 -16.91
N VAL A 9 -6.82 77.31 -18.06
CA VAL A 9 -6.05 76.08 -18.62
C VAL A 9 -6.20 75.92 -20.22
N ALA A 10 -5.48 75.03 -21.01
CA ALA A 10 -5.49 74.78 -22.53
C ALA A 10 -5.08 73.27 -22.97
N ILE A 11 -4.89 72.65 -24.19
CA ILE A 11 -4.75 72.81 -25.73
C ILE A 11 -4.93 71.36 -26.46
N ALA A 12 -4.84 70.84 -27.75
CA ALA A 12 -4.50 71.02 -29.25
C ALA A 12 -5.27 69.91 -30.14
N ALA A 13 -5.13 69.37 -31.41
CA ALA A 13 -4.38 69.33 -32.76
C ALA A 13 -5.29 68.58 -33.88
N THR A 14 -5.09 68.06 -35.15
CA THR A 14 -4.10 67.64 -36.27
C THR A 14 -4.69 67.89 -37.76
N GLY A 15 -4.57 67.23 -38.98
CA GLY A 15 -4.02 65.98 -39.70
C GLY A 15 -4.28 65.89 -41.29
N LEU A 16 -3.80 64.87 -42.12
CA LEU A 16 -3.69 64.74 -43.67
C LEU A 16 -3.86 63.24 -44.26
N THR A 17 -3.82 62.66 -45.54
CA THR A 17 -3.90 62.81 -47.10
C THR A 17 -3.80 61.37 -47.83
N ALA A 18 -3.79 60.87 -49.14
CA ALA A 18 -3.92 61.09 -50.68
C ALA A 18 -3.78 59.67 -51.48
N LEU A 19 -3.79 59.24 -52.81
CA LEU A 19 -4.20 59.42 -54.31
C LEU A 19 -3.69 58.13 -55.19
N THR A 20 -3.75 57.67 -56.51
CA THR A 20 -4.33 57.72 -57.96
C THR A 20 -3.67 56.59 -58.92
N LEU A 21 -3.82 56.13 -60.25
CA LEU A 21 -4.64 56.04 -61.57
C LEU A 21 -3.87 55.12 -62.68
N ALA A 22 -4.12 54.70 -64.00
CA ALA A 22 -5.20 54.38 -65.05
C ALA A 22 -4.72 53.61 -66.43
N ALA A 23 -5.60 52.92 -67.27
CA ALA A 23 -5.64 52.45 -68.77
C ALA A 23 -4.85 51.26 -69.58
N THR A 24 -5.47 50.42 -70.52
CA THR A 24 -4.84 49.39 -71.52
C THR A 24 -5.61 48.93 -72.87
N ALA A 25 -5.34 47.76 -73.57
CA ALA A 25 -5.77 47.33 -74.98
C ALA A 25 -5.79 45.76 -75.38
N GLY A 26 -6.18 45.29 -76.64
CA GLY A 26 -6.75 43.90 -77.03
C GLY A 26 -6.33 42.92 -78.24
N LEU A 27 -7.21 42.54 -79.23
CA LEU A 27 -7.79 41.16 -79.62
C LEU A 27 -7.30 40.23 -80.83
N ALA A 28 -7.31 38.88 -80.66
CA ALA A 28 -7.56 37.75 -81.64
C ALA A 28 -7.81 36.38 -80.91
N PRO A 29 -8.40 35.30 -81.49
CA PRO A 29 -8.71 34.05 -80.75
C PRO A 29 -7.58 32.99 -80.78
N ALA A 30 -7.12 32.54 -79.60
CA ALA A 30 -6.03 31.57 -79.42
C ALA A 30 -6.44 30.40 -78.49
N THR A 31 -5.52 29.45 -78.29
CA THR A 31 -5.72 28.22 -77.48
C THR A 31 -6.10 28.51 -76.03
N ALA A 32 -6.85 27.59 -75.41
CA ALA A 32 -7.09 27.60 -73.98
C ALA A 32 -5.77 27.48 -73.21
N ALA A 33 -5.61 28.32 -72.18
CA ALA A 33 -4.36 28.44 -71.44
C ALA A 33 -4.13 27.23 -70.52
N GLU A 34 -2.96 26.60 -70.64
CA GLU A 34 -2.41 25.73 -69.61
C GLU A 34 -2.08 26.60 -68.38
N VAL A 35 -2.51 26.18 -67.19
CA VAL A 35 -2.63 27.07 -66.03
C VAL A 35 -1.47 26.88 -65.07
N ASP A 36 -0.70 27.94 -64.80
CA ASP A 36 0.21 27.97 -63.66
C ASP A 36 -0.60 28.19 -62.37
N GLU A 37 -0.94 27.10 -61.69
CA GLU A 37 -1.67 27.15 -60.41
C GLU A 37 -0.82 27.70 -59.26
N SER A 38 0.50 27.86 -59.40
CA SER A 38 1.34 28.51 -58.38
C SER A 38 1.19 30.03 -58.37
N GLU A 39 0.72 30.62 -59.48
CA GLU A 39 0.28 32.01 -59.57
C GLU A 39 -1.16 32.24 -59.05
N LEU A 40 -1.84 31.21 -58.54
CA LEU A 40 -3.24 31.29 -58.08
C LEU A 40 -3.37 31.05 -56.57
N THR A 41 -4.30 31.77 -55.93
CA THR A 41 -4.81 31.45 -54.60
C THR A 41 -6.22 30.90 -54.74
N LEU A 42 -6.43 29.68 -54.26
CA LEU A 42 -7.77 29.08 -54.13
C LEU A 42 -8.49 29.73 -52.96
N VAL A 43 -9.65 30.32 -53.23
CA VAL A 43 -10.45 31.03 -52.23
C VAL A 43 -11.92 30.60 -52.30
N GLY A 44 -12.61 30.66 -51.16
CA GLY A 44 -13.94 30.09 -51.00
C GLY A 44 -15.08 30.98 -51.52
N PRO A 45 -16.31 30.77 -51.02
CA PRO A 45 -17.51 31.35 -51.64
C PRO A 45 -17.49 32.87 -51.50
N LEU A 46 -17.54 33.58 -52.62
CA LEU A 46 -17.55 35.04 -52.58
C LEU A 46 -18.90 35.54 -52.06
N ILE A 47 -18.92 36.14 -50.87
CA ILE A 47 -20.14 36.67 -50.26
C ILE A 47 -19.88 38.08 -49.76
N THR A 48 -20.53 39.06 -50.37
CA THR A 48 -20.52 40.45 -49.91
C THR A 48 -21.88 40.80 -49.29
N GLU A 49 -21.93 41.71 -48.33
CA GLU A 49 -23.18 42.36 -47.96
C GLU A 49 -23.53 43.45 -48.99
N THR A 50 -24.80 43.68 -49.27
CA THR A 50 -25.22 44.86 -50.05
C THR A 50 -25.12 46.13 -49.22
N SER A 51 -24.88 47.28 -49.86
CA SER A 51 -25.18 48.57 -49.24
C SER A 51 -26.70 48.78 -49.25
N ALA A 52 -27.26 49.19 -48.11
CA ALA A 52 -28.68 49.48 -48.01
C ALA A 52 -28.96 50.90 -48.52
N PHE A 53 -29.61 51.02 -49.68
CA PHE A 53 -30.18 52.31 -50.08
C PHE A 53 -31.33 52.65 -49.11
N ALA A 54 -31.39 53.89 -48.64
CA ALA A 54 -32.00 54.19 -47.35
C ALA A 54 -33.52 53.91 -47.25
N GLY A 55 -33.88 52.84 -46.54
CA GLY A 55 -35.19 52.68 -45.89
C GLY A 55 -36.14 51.61 -46.44
N ASP A 56 -35.79 50.87 -47.49
CA ASP A 56 -36.64 49.81 -48.04
C ASP A 56 -36.29 48.42 -47.45
N PRO A 57 -37.17 47.79 -46.62
CA PRO A 57 -36.90 46.47 -46.05
C PRO A 57 -37.02 45.31 -47.06
N SER A 58 -37.35 45.56 -48.32
CA SER A 58 -37.38 44.54 -49.38
C SER A 58 -36.05 44.36 -50.12
N THR A 59 -35.07 45.28 -49.96
CA THR A 59 -33.73 45.11 -50.55
C THR A 59 -32.95 44.00 -49.84
N PRO A 60 -32.49 42.93 -50.54
CA PRO A 60 -31.81 41.83 -49.86
C PRO A 60 -30.41 42.20 -49.39
N THR A 61 -30.09 41.82 -48.15
CA THR A 61 -28.93 42.22 -47.32
C THR A 61 -27.56 41.69 -47.80
N PHE A 62 -27.55 40.63 -48.61
CA PHE A 62 -26.33 39.97 -49.07
C PHE A 62 -26.36 39.77 -50.59
N SER A 63 -25.19 39.88 -51.20
CA SER A 63 -24.92 39.68 -52.62
C SER A 63 -23.77 38.69 -52.79
N ALA A 64 -24.05 37.57 -53.44
CA ALA A 64 -23.05 36.58 -53.80
C ALA A 64 -23.18 36.23 -55.29
N PRO A 65 -22.09 36.26 -56.08
CA PRO A 65 -22.18 35.90 -57.48
C PRO A 65 -22.29 34.38 -57.66
N SER A 66 -23.06 33.97 -58.66
CA SER A 66 -23.04 32.59 -59.18
C SER A 66 -22.32 32.52 -60.51
N ALA A 67 -22.10 31.30 -61.01
CA ALA A 67 -21.76 31.08 -62.40
C ALA A 67 -22.80 31.69 -63.37
N SER A 68 -22.35 31.88 -64.61
CA SER A 68 -23.16 32.19 -65.80
C SER A 68 -22.68 31.32 -66.96
N ALA A 69 -23.44 31.29 -68.06
CA ALA A 69 -23.00 30.61 -69.28
C ALA A 69 -21.93 31.42 -70.03
N ALA A 70 -21.18 30.76 -70.92
CA ALA A 70 -20.21 31.42 -71.79
C ALA A 70 -20.88 32.54 -72.63
N GLY A 71 -20.37 33.77 -72.50
CA GLY A 71 -20.89 34.98 -73.14
C GLY A 71 -21.88 35.79 -72.29
N GLU A 72 -22.38 35.26 -71.17
CA GLU A 72 -23.38 35.92 -70.33
C GLU A 72 -22.76 36.78 -69.21
N GLU A 73 -23.51 37.80 -68.76
CA GLU A 73 -23.15 38.57 -67.57
C GLU A 73 -23.34 37.73 -66.29
N VAL A 74 -22.41 37.82 -65.34
CA VAL A 74 -22.34 36.95 -64.16
C VAL A 74 -23.39 37.36 -63.10
N PRO A 75 -24.43 36.56 -62.76
CA PRO A 75 -25.46 36.98 -61.81
C PRO A 75 -24.91 37.29 -60.41
N ALA A 76 -25.32 38.41 -59.85
CA ALA A 76 -25.09 38.80 -58.45
C ALA A 76 -26.34 38.46 -57.65
N ASN A 77 -26.44 37.22 -57.17
CA ASN A 77 -27.62 36.72 -56.48
C ASN A 77 -27.81 37.42 -55.13
N ARG A 78 -29.07 37.77 -54.84
CA ARG A 78 -29.43 38.63 -53.71
C ARG A 78 -30.26 37.87 -52.69
N ALA A 79 -29.83 37.91 -51.42
CA ALA A 79 -30.47 37.19 -50.33
C ALA A 79 -30.60 38.05 -49.06
N THR A 80 -31.69 37.87 -48.31
CA THR A 80 -31.96 38.60 -47.06
C THR A 80 -31.23 38.01 -45.84
N THR A 81 -30.63 36.83 -45.98
CA THR A 81 -29.86 36.17 -44.92
C THR A 81 -28.50 35.69 -45.45
N LEU A 82 -27.49 35.69 -44.58
CA LEU A 82 -26.15 35.22 -44.92
C LEU A 82 -26.18 33.78 -45.43
N ALA A 83 -26.98 32.91 -44.81
CA ALA A 83 -27.15 31.52 -45.24
C ALA A 83 -27.64 31.41 -46.70
N ALA A 84 -28.67 32.17 -47.09
CA ALA A 84 -29.19 32.12 -48.45
C ALA A 84 -28.23 32.76 -49.49
N ALA A 85 -27.37 33.71 -49.09
CA ALA A 85 -26.25 34.15 -49.94
C ALA A 85 -25.15 33.09 -50.04
N ARG A 86 -24.78 32.42 -48.93
CA ARG A 86 -23.82 31.30 -48.94
C ARG A 86 -24.32 30.17 -49.86
N THR A 87 -25.63 29.94 -49.97
CA THR A 87 -26.25 29.00 -50.92
C THR A 87 -26.10 29.44 -52.39
N ALA A 88 -26.05 30.74 -52.67
CA ALA A 88 -26.02 31.29 -54.03
C ALA A 88 -24.61 31.71 -54.50
N ALA A 89 -23.59 31.53 -53.66
CA ALA A 89 -22.21 31.92 -53.87
C ALA A 89 -21.39 30.82 -54.58
N VAL A 90 -20.68 31.17 -55.65
CA VAL A 90 -19.57 30.32 -56.14
C VAL A 90 -18.24 30.67 -55.48
N ARG A 91 -17.39 29.66 -55.35
CA ARG A 91 -15.98 29.78 -54.94
C ARG A 91 -15.14 30.23 -56.13
N TRP A 92 -13.95 30.79 -55.92
CA TRP A 92 -13.14 31.34 -57.01
C TRP A 92 -11.67 30.94 -56.92
N SER A 93 -11.03 30.80 -58.07
CA SER A 93 -9.58 30.88 -58.19
C SER A 93 -9.23 32.30 -58.58
N ILE A 94 -8.34 32.92 -57.82
CA ILE A 94 -7.92 34.30 -58.00
C ILE A 94 -6.40 34.35 -58.16
N PRO A 95 -5.83 35.39 -58.79
CA PRO A 95 -4.40 35.64 -58.74
C PRO A 95 -3.88 35.63 -57.31
N ALA A 96 -2.77 34.94 -57.08
CA ALA A 96 -1.99 35.08 -55.86
C ALA A 96 -1.40 36.50 -55.75
N THR A 97 -1.03 36.90 -54.54
CA THR A 97 -0.55 38.27 -54.28
C THR A 97 0.68 38.60 -55.11
N GLY A 98 0.51 39.49 -56.10
CA GLY A 98 1.57 39.92 -57.02
C GLY A 98 1.58 39.22 -58.39
N ALA A 99 0.86 38.10 -58.54
CA ALA A 99 0.66 37.43 -59.82
C ALA A 99 -0.27 38.23 -60.75
N VAL A 100 -0.19 37.97 -62.05
CA VAL A 100 -1.05 38.60 -63.07
C VAL A 100 -1.65 37.52 -63.96
N THR A 101 -2.66 36.85 -63.45
CA THR A 101 -3.29 35.68 -64.06
C THR A 101 -4.82 35.83 -64.09
N THR A 102 -5.53 34.80 -64.51
CA THR A 102 -6.98 34.79 -64.72
C THR A 102 -7.76 34.71 -63.41
N VAL A 103 -8.91 35.39 -63.31
CA VAL A 103 -9.93 35.10 -62.28
C VAL A 103 -10.96 34.14 -62.85
N ARG A 104 -11.25 33.05 -62.13
CA ARG A 104 -12.11 31.96 -62.59
C ARG A 104 -13.06 31.52 -61.47
N PRO A 105 -14.36 31.26 -61.74
CA PRO A 105 -15.22 30.60 -60.77
C PRO A 105 -14.81 29.13 -60.68
N LEU A 106 -14.64 28.58 -59.49
CA LEU A 106 -14.30 27.16 -59.27
C LEU A 106 -15.45 26.19 -59.62
N SER A 107 -16.58 26.70 -60.09
CA SER A 107 -17.66 25.94 -60.70
C SER A 107 -17.52 25.77 -62.22
N ASP A 108 -16.72 26.62 -62.89
CA ASP A 108 -16.44 26.53 -64.33
C ASP A 108 -15.07 27.17 -64.64
N PRO A 109 -13.96 26.41 -64.49
CA PRO A 109 -12.60 26.93 -64.63
C PRO A 109 -12.14 27.08 -66.09
N ASP A 110 -12.90 26.57 -67.07
CA ASP A 110 -12.66 26.85 -68.49
C ASP A 110 -13.21 28.22 -68.91
N LEU A 111 -14.05 28.83 -68.05
CA LEU A 111 -14.50 30.21 -68.21
C LEU A 111 -13.69 31.18 -67.36
N CYS A 112 -13.13 32.17 -68.05
CA CYS A 112 -12.40 33.27 -67.46
C CYS A 112 -13.32 34.47 -67.33
N LEU A 113 -13.24 35.14 -66.18
CA LEU A 113 -13.85 36.44 -65.99
C LEU A 113 -13.26 37.42 -67.02
N THR A 114 -14.11 38.01 -67.85
CA THR A 114 -13.68 38.71 -69.08
C THR A 114 -14.16 40.15 -69.11
N ALA A 115 -13.23 41.07 -69.36
CA ALA A 115 -13.50 42.49 -69.49
C ALA A 115 -14.05 42.83 -70.89
N ALA A 116 -15.36 43.10 -70.98
CA ALA A 116 -16.01 43.39 -72.26
C ALA A 116 -15.59 44.72 -72.92
N THR A 117 -15.04 45.68 -72.16
CA THR A 117 -14.68 47.02 -72.67
C THR A 117 -13.22 47.38 -72.38
N ALA A 118 -12.50 47.90 -73.38
CA ALA A 118 -11.07 48.29 -73.25
C ALA A 118 -10.85 49.53 -72.38
N SER A 119 -11.81 50.46 -72.39
CA SER A 119 -11.87 51.57 -71.43
C SER A 119 -12.88 51.24 -70.34
N ILE A 120 -12.56 51.60 -69.09
CA ILE A 120 -13.46 51.42 -67.95
C ILE A 120 -14.50 52.54 -67.91
N THR A 121 -15.77 52.17 -67.71
CA THR A 121 -16.89 53.09 -67.46
C THR A 121 -17.30 53.02 -65.99
N SER A 122 -18.38 53.70 -65.59
CA SER A 122 -18.95 53.53 -64.24
C SER A 122 -19.36 52.08 -63.96
N TYR A 123 -19.88 51.38 -64.99
CA TYR A 123 -20.43 50.02 -64.91
C TYR A 123 -20.12 49.25 -66.21
N SER A 124 -18.86 48.89 -66.44
CA SER A 124 -18.52 48.06 -67.60
C SER A 124 -19.03 46.63 -67.39
N PRO A 125 -19.65 45.99 -68.40
CA PRO A 125 -19.98 44.57 -68.36
C PRO A 125 -18.78 43.70 -68.02
N VAL A 126 -19.04 42.63 -67.27
CA VAL A 126 -18.10 41.53 -67.09
C VAL A 126 -18.85 40.23 -67.41
N THR A 127 -18.29 39.47 -68.34
CA THR A 127 -18.83 38.20 -68.83
C THR A 127 -17.97 37.06 -68.31
N LEU A 128 -18.50 35.85 -68.31
CA LEU A 128 -17.66 34.65 -68.36
C LEU A 128 -17.48 34.28 -69.84
N GLU A 129 -16.25 34.26 -70.35
CA GLU A 129 -15.94 33.78 -71.70
C GLU A 129 -14.90 32.66 -71.59
N THR A 130 -14.82 31.79 -72.61
CA THR A 130 -13.80 30.74 -72.68
C THR A 130 -12.40 31.33 -72.47
N CYS A 131 -11.62 30.74 -71.57
CA CYS A 131 -10.26 31.15 -71.30
C CYS A 131 -9.40 31.05 -72.59
N VAL A 132 -8.74 32.15 -72.96
CA VAL A 132 -7.83 32.27 -74.11
C VAL A 132 -6.46 32.72 -73.59
N ASP A 133 -5.41 31.98 -73.92
CA ASP A 133 -4.08 32.34 -73.44
C ASP A 133 -3.62 33.72 -73.96
N GLY A 134 -2.97 34.46 -73.08
CA GLY A 134 -2.53 35.83 -73.33
C GLY A 134 -3.64 36.87 -73.53
N ASP A 135 -4.94 36.53 -73.55
CA ASP A 135 -6.00 37.52 -73.78
C ASP A 135 -6.03 38.53 -72.63
N ALA A 136 -5.60 39.76 -72.94
CA ALA A 136 -5.52 40.85 -71.99
C ALA A 136 -6.88 41.13 -71.31
N ARG A 137 -8.01 40.83 -71.95
CA ARG A 137 -9.38 40.95 -71.38
C ARG A 137 -9.59 40.08 -70.15
N GLN A 138 -8.87 38.96 -70.06
CA GLN A 138 -9.00 37.92 -69.05
C GLN A 138 -7.88 37.93 -68.01
N ARG A 139 -6.88 38.80 -68.17
CA ARG A 139 -5.79 38.96 -67.19
C ARG A 139 -6.22 39.90 -66.08
N PHE A 140 -6.13 39.41 -64.85
CA PHE A 140 -6.48 40.09 -63.62
C PHE A 140 -5.28 40.08 -62.67
N ARG A 141 -5.40 40.81 -61.56
CA ARG A 141 -4.47 40.78 -60.44
C ARG A 141 -5.17 41.21 -59.16
N THR A 142 -4.62 40.79 -58.03
CA THR A 142 -4.84 41.48 -56.75
C THR A 142 -4.33 42.92 -56.86
N ALA A 143 -5.15 43.92 -56.59
CA ALA A 143 -4.71 45.32 -56.55
C ALA A 143 -5.45 46.12 -55.48
N ALA A 144 -4.79 47.14 -54.94
CA ALA A 144 -5.41 48.06 -54.01
C ALA A 144 -6.46 48.93 -54.71
N ASN A 145 -7.72 48.81 -54.28
CA ASN A 145 -8.79 49.72 -54.67
C ASN A 145 -8.83 50.92 -53.71
N THR A 146 -8.77 52.13 -54.28
CA THR A 146 -8.68 53.42 -53.54
C THR A 146 -9.80 54.39 -53.91
N GLY A 147 -10.91 53.87 -54.46
CA GLY A 147 -12.08 54.62 -54.89
C GLY A 147 -12.89 55.27 -53.75
N SER A 148 -13.39 56.49 -53.96
CA SER A 148 -14.04 57.31 -52.92
C SER A 148 -15.31 56.74 -52.27
N ASN A 149 -15.95 55.74 -52.90
CA ASN A 149 -17.26 55.20 -52.50
C ASN A 149 -17.21 53.70 -52.17
N ASN A 150 -16.04 53.11 -51.92
CA ASN A 150 -15.88 51.65 -51.82
C ASN A 150 -15.28 51.18 -50.49
N PRO A 151 -15.44 49.89 -50.15
CA PRO A 151 -14.49 49.20 -49.30
C PRO A 151 -13.06 49.42 -49.83
N ILE A 152 -12.19 49.91 -48.96
CA ILE A 152 -10.75 50.02 -49.23
C ILE A 152 -10.14 48.64 -48.94
N GLY A 153 -9.43 48.08 -49.92
CA GLY A 153 -8.87 46.74 -49.78
C GLY A 153 -8.29 46.19 -51.08
N THR A 154 -7.92 44.91 -51.03
CA THR A 154 -7.35 44.17 -52.17
C THR A 154 -8.48 43.59 -53.01
N GLY A 155 -8.90 44.35 -54.02
CA GLY A 155 -9.90 43.92 -55.01
C GLY A 155 -9.24 43.22 -56.21
N LEU A 156 -10.06 42.51 -56.99
CA LEU A 156 -9.63 41.89 -58.25
C LEU A 156 -9.73 42.90 -59.39
N GLN A 157 -8.60 43.40 -59.86
CA GLN A 157 -8.53 44.37 -60.95
C GLN A 157 -8.25 43.68 -62.29
N SER A 158 -9.07 43.95 -63.31
CA SER A 158 -8.75 43.60 -64.69
C SER A 158 -7.58 44.46 -65.18
N THR A 159 -6.52 43.84 -65.68
CA THR A 159 -5.40 44.59 -66.27
C THR A 159 -5.77 45.18 -67.63
N TYR A 160 -6.84 44.70 -68.29
CA TYR A 160 -7.36 45.21 -69.55
C TYR A 160 -7.77 46.69 -69.49
N ASN A 161 -8.64 47.03 -68.53
CA ASN A 161 -9.28 48.34 -68.45
C ASN A 161 -9.09 49.04 -67.09
N ARG A 162 -8.47 48.35 -66.12
CA ARG A 162 -8.30 48.76 -64.70
C ARG A 162 -9.59 48.90 -63.88
N GLY A 163 -10.71 48.42 -64.41
CA GLY A 163 -11.91 48.18 -63.63
C GLY A 163 -11.66 47.12 -62.57
N PHE A 164 -12.28 47.31 -61.41
CA PHE A 164 -12.32 46.32 -60.34
C PHE A 164 -13.60 45.50 -60.43
N LEU A 165 -13.51 44.21 -60.12
CA LEU A 165 -14.67 43.33 -60.03
C LEU A 165 -15.59 43.81 -58.90
N GLY A 166 -16.85 44.06 -59.24
CA GLY A 166 -17.84 44.73 -58.40
C GLY A 166 -19.18 44.03 -58.32
N LEU A 167 -19.85 44.21 -57.18
CA LEU A 167 -21.16 43.63 -56.85
C LEU A 167 -22.13 44.77 -56.49
N PHE A 168 -22.37 45.65 -57.48
CA PHE A 168 -23.10 46.90 -57.30
C PHE A 168 -24.54 46.70 -56.78
N ASN A 169 -24.99 47.62 -55.91
CA ASN A 169 -26.07 47.36 -54.96
C ASN A 169 -27.49 47.32 -55.53
N THR A 170 -27.71 47.82 -56.75
CA THR A 170 -28.97 47.61 -57.50
C THR A 170 -28.83 46.72 -58.75
N ASP A 171 -27.61 46.40 -59.18
CA ASP A 171 -27.38 45.50 -60.32
C ASP A 171 -27.63 44.03 -59.93
N ARG A 172 -28.22 43.27 -60.86
CA ARG A 172 -28.44 41.82 -60.72
C ARG A 172 -27.27 40.99 -61.22
N VAL A 173 -26.15 41.63 -61.56
CA VAL A 173 -24.94 41.02 -62.15
C VAL A 173 -23.68 41.65 -61.56
N MET A 174 -22.56 40.95 -61.71
CA MET A 174 -21.23 41.53 -61.50
C MET A 174 -20.95 42.58 -62.58
N ARG A 175 -20.08 43.54 -62.25
CA ARG A 175 -19.55 44.54 -63.18
C ARG A 175 -18.04 44.65 -63.02
N LEU A 176 -17.35 45.11 -64.05
CA LEU A 176 -16.09 45.83 -63.84
C LEU A 176 -16.43 47.31 -63.65
N GLN A 177 -16.11 47.85 -62.49
CA GLN A 177 -16.46 49.23 -62.16
C GLN A 177 -15.21 50.11 -62.10
N SER A 178 -15.35 51.36 -62.54
CA SER A 178 -14.33 52.38 -62.28
C SER A 178 -14.22 52.64 -60.79
N GLN A 179 -12.99 52.68 -60.26
CA GLN A 179 -12.68 53.07 -58.88
C GLN A 179 -13.40 54.37 -58.47
N ASN A 180 -13.65 55.31 -59.40
CA ASN A 180 -14.28 56.59 -59.10
C ASN A 180 -15.81 56.51 -58.86
N VAL A 181 -16.45 55.37 -59.20
CA VAL A 181 -17.93 55.27 -59.28
C VAL A 181 -18.49 53.93 -58.75
N ALA A 182 -17.62 52.98 -58.40
CA ALA A 182 -18.03 51.74 -57.73
C ALA A 182 -18.55 52.00 -56.31
N ASP A 183 -19.41 51.10 -55.79
CA ASP A 183 -20.17 51.29 -54.53
C ASP A 183 -19.99 50.12 -53.53
N ARG A 184 -19.69 48.91 -54.03
CA ARG A 184 -19.03 47.85 -53.25
C ARG A 184 -18.24 46.92 -54.18
N LEU A 185 -16.96 46.77 -53.88
CA LEU A 185 -16.03 45.90 -54.61
C LEU A 185 -15.61 44.76 -53.68
N PRO A 186 -15.82 43.48 -54.03
CA PRO A 186 -15.33 42.34 -53.26
C PRO A 186 -13.80 42.32 -53.09
N ASN A 187 -13.36 42.12 -51.85
CA ASN A 187 -11.98 41.91 -51.46
C ASN A 187 -11.62 40.41 -51.49
N THR A 188 -10.34 40.08 -51.63
CA THR A 188 -9.84 38.68 -51.60
C THR A 188 -10.18 37.89 -50.34
N GLU A 189 -10.57 38.56 -49.25
CA GLU A 189 -10.98 37.96 -47.97
C GLU A 189 -12.47 37.59 -47.91
N ASP A 190 -13.33 38.23 -48.74
CA ASP A 190 -14.78 37.92 -48.83
C ASP A 190 -15.05 36.51 -49.43
N PHE A 191 -13.99 35.83 -49.87
CA PHE A 191 -13.95 34.50 -50.43
C PHE A 191 -13.50 33.48 -49.35
N THR A 192 -14.29 33.31 -48.28
CA THR A 192 -13.84 32.66 -47.02
C THR A 192 -13.11 31.31 -47.22
N PRO A 193 -11.84 31.14 -46.76
CA PRO A 193 -11.12 29.88 -46.85
C PRO A 193 -11.88 28.71 -46.24
N SER A 194 -11.74 27.50 -46.80
CA SER A 194 -12.24 26.31 -46.13
C SER A 194 -11.50 26.12 -44.80
N PHE A 195 -12.26 26.12 -43.70
CA PHE A 195 -11.73 25.73 -42.40
C PHE A 195 -11.23 24.29 -42.48
N THR A 196 -9.98 24.07 -42.06
CA THR A 196 -9.38 22.74 -41.97
C THR A 196 -8.72 22.58 -40.61
N ALA A 197 -8.57 21.33 -40.20
CA ALA A 197 -7.71 20.90 -39.12
C ALA A 197 -6.97 19.64 -39.56
N ARG A 198 -5.78 19.40 -39.01
CA ARG A 198 -5.01 18.17 -39.14
C ARG A 198 -4.13 17.97 -37.90
N ILE A 199 -3.70 16.75 -37.68
CA ILE A 199 -2.73 16.40 -36.63
C ILE A 199 -1.32 16.59 -37.21
N ASP A 200 -0.44 17.24 -36.45
CA ASP A 200 0.99 17.37 -36.76
C ASP A 200 1.82 16.28 -36.08
N SER A 201 1.54 16.01 -34.81
CA SER A 201 2.20 14.96 -34.04
C SER A 201 1.40 14.55 -32.81
N THR A 202 1.71 13.37 -32.29
CA THR A 202 1.16 12.82 -31.05
C THR A 202 2.28 12.46 -30.08
N ASP A 203 2.09 12.78 -28.81
CA ASP A 203 2.97 12.43 -27.70
C ASP A 203 2.14 11.62 -26.69
N VAL A 204 2.38 10.30 -26.68
CA VAL A 204 1.68 9.37 -25.78
C VAL A 204 2.06 9.63 -24.33
N THR A 205 3.34 9.91 -24.04
CA THR A 205 3.87 10.06 -22.67
C THR A 205 3.30 11.29 -21.95
N THR A 206 2.94 12.36 -22.68
CA THR A 206 2.18 13.51 -22.13
C THR A 206 0.70 13.54 -22.55
N ARG A 207 0.18 12.42 -23.10
CA ARG A 207 -1.18 12.25 -23.64
C ARG A 207 -1.69 13.47 -24.41
N SER A 208 -0.91 13.89 -25.40
CA SER A 208 -1.16 15.14 -26.13
C SER A 208 -0.96 15.02 -27.64
N ALA A 209 -1.52 15.97 -28.37
CA ALA A 209 -1.35 16.12 -29.81
C ALA A 209 -1.08 17.59 -30.17
N GLN A 210 -0.16 17.80 -31.10
CA GLN A 210 -0.05 19.05 -31.84
C GLN A 210 -1.00 18.98 -33.03
N ILE A 211 -1.81 20.02 -33.20
CA ILE A 211 -2.73 20.15 -34.33
C ILE A 211 -2.58 21.52 -34.99
N SER A 212 -2.90 21.62 -36.27
CA SER A 212 -2.91 22.88 -37.02
C SER A 212 -3.92 22.84 -38.16
N GLY A 213 -4.12 23.96 -38.83
CA GLY A 213 -5.01 24.01 -39.98
C GLY A 213 -5.12 25.40 -40.60
N THR A 214 -6.14 25.56 -41.45
CA THR A 214 -6.50 26.82 -42.10
C THR A 214 -7.87 27.31 -41.65
N GLY A 215 -8.16 28.60 -41.83
CA GLY A 215 -9.45 29.19 -41.52
C GLY A 215 -9.61 30.62 -42.03
N THR A 216 -10.74 31.24 -41.73
CA THR A 216 -10.98 32.67 -41.92
C THR A 216 -10.06 33.45 -40.96
N PRO A 217 -9.17 34.35 -41.44
CA PRO A 217 -8.29 35.14 -40.58
C PRO A 217 -9.06 35.87 -39.46
N GLY A 218 -8.53 35.85 -38.23
CA GLY A 218 -9.16 36.46 -37.05
C GLY A 218 -10.36 35.69 -36.47
N ALA A 219 -10.83 34.61 -37.10
CA ALA A 219 -11.85 33.75 -36.52
C ALA A 219 -11.34 33.00 -35.27
N THR A 220 -12.25 32.60 -34.39
CA THR A 220 -11.93 31.78 -33.21
C THR A 220 -12.09 30.30 -33.54
N VAL A 221 -11.07 29.49 -33.23
CA VAL A 221 -11.12 28.02 -33.35
C VAL A 221 -11.34 27.42 -31.96
N LEU A 222 -12.43 26.67 -31.77
CA LEU A 222 -12.67 25.85 -30.59
C LEU A 222 -12.29 24.40 -30.86
N ILE A 223 -11.76 23.74 -29.85
CA ILE A 223 -11.24 22.37 -29.90
C ILE A 223 -11.92 21.58 -28.78
N GLY A 224 -12.78 20.61 -29.14
CA GLY A 224 -13.68 19.94 -28.20
C GLY A 224 -14.62 20.92 -27.48
N GLY A 225 -15.06 21.99 -28.16
CA GLY A 225 -15.83 23.10 -27.59
C GLY A 225 -15.07 23.95 -26.57
N ARG A 226 -13.72 23.89 -26.54
CA ARG A 226 -12.85 24.53 -25.55
C ARG A 226 -11.62 25.18 -26.18
N ASN A 227 -10.72 25.72 -25.35
CA ASN A 227 -9.36 26.15 -25.70
C ASN A 227 -9.27 27.06 -26.94
N PRO A 228 -9.94 28.24 -26.94
CA PRO A 228 -10.02 29.12 -28.11
C PRO A 228 -8.64 29.53 -28.63
N GLN A 229 -8.38 29.23 -29.90
CA GLN A 229 -7.27 29.78 -30.67
C GLN A 229 -7.80 30.86 -31.64
N VAL A 230 -6.93 31.74 -32.11
CA VAL A 230 -7.27 32.74 -33.15
C VAL A 230 -6.55 32.36 -34.44
N VAL A 231 -7.27 32.36 -35.57
CA VAL A 231 -6.65 32.16 -36.89
C VAL A 231 -5.79 33.37 -37.23
N GLY A 232 -4.53 33.11 -37.61
CA GLY A 232 -3.56 34.14 -37.97
C GLY A 232 -3.93 34.92 -39.24
N PRO A 233 -3.30 36.08 -39.49
CA PRO A 233 -3.52 36.88 -40.70
C PRO A 233 -3.17 36.15 -42.01
N ASP A 234 -2.35 35.10 -41.94
CA ASP A 234 -2.02 34.20 -43.05
C ASP A 234 -3.04 33.07 -43.27
N GLY A 235 -4.16 33.11 -42.54
CA GLY A 235 -5.22 32.11 -42.57
C GLY A 235 -4.85 30.80 -41.86
N ARG A 236 -3.77 30.74 -41.08
CA ARG A 236 -3.30 29.51 -40.40
C ARG A 236 -3.51 29.56 -38.89
N TRP A 237 -3.61 28.39 -38.26
CA TRP A 237 -3.68 28.26 -36.80
C TRP A 237 -2.97 26.99 -36.31
N THR A 238 -2.59 26.95 -35.03
CA THR A 238 -1.97 25.80 -34.36
C THR A 238 -2.47 25.67 -32.93
N ALA A 239 -2.44 24.48 -32.34
CA ALA A 239 -2.78 24.24 -30.94
C ALA A 239 -2.07 23.00 -30.36
N ARG A 240 -1.99 22.93 -29.02
CA ARG A 240 -1.72 21.68 -28.30
C ARG A 240 -2.98 21.23 -27.57
N VAL A 241 -3.40 19.99 -27.81
CA VAL A 241 -4.46 19.31 -27.05
C VAL A 241 -3.79 18.36 -26.08
N THR A 242 -4.21 18.34 -24.81
CA THR A 242 -3.65 17.49 -23.75
C THR A 242 -4.75 16.67 -23.07
N ASN A 243 -4.37 15.77 -22.17
CA ASN A 243 -5.28 14.87 -21.43
C ASN A 243 -6.06 13.88 -22.31
N LEU A 244 -5.61 13.62 -23.54
CA LEU A 244 -6.27 12.73 -24.49
C LEU A 244 -6.32 11.28 -23.95
N PRO A 245 -7.41 10.53 -24.17
CA PRO A 245 -7.48 9.13 -23.74
C PRO A 245 -6.43 8.29 -24.48
N LEU A 246 -6.08 7.14 -23.91
CA LEU A 246 -5.31 6.11 -24.62
C LEU A 246 -6.23 5.40 -25.64
N GLY A 247 -5.66 4.92 -26.74
CA GLY A 247 -6.42 4.42 -27.89
C GLY A 247 -6.95 5.54 -28.79
N THR A 248 -8.00 5.25 -29.56
CA THR A 248 -8.57 6.15 -30.56
C THR A 248 -9.64 7.07 -29.97
N SER A 249 -9.62 8.36 -30.34
CA SER A 249 -10.57 9.37 -29.89
C SER A 249 -10.83 10.43 -30.93
N THR A 250 -12.05 10.96 -30.94
CA THR A 250 -12.48 12.02 -31.87
C THR A 250 -12.50 13.38 -31.16
N ILE A 251 -11.96 14.39 -31.81
CA ILE A 251 -11.95 15.78 -31.35
C ILE A 251 -12.70 16.61 -32.40
N GLU A 252 -13.91 17.07 -32.05
CA GLU A 252 -14.63 18.06 -32.86
C GLU A 252 -13.84 19.38 -32.81
N VAL A 253 -13.57 19.95 -33.98
CA VAL A 253 -12.96 21.28 -34.12
C VAL A 253 -13.95 22.19 -34.85
N GLU A 254 -14.13 23.41 -34.34
CA GLU A 254 -15.12 24.37 -34.82
C GLU A 254 -14.47 25.73 -35.09
N GLN A 255 -14.88 26.40 -36.16
CA GLN A 255 -14.54 27.80 -36.40
C GLN A 255 -15.75 28.70 -36.16
N TYR A 256 -15.54 29.78 -35.41
CA TYR A 256 -16.53 30.81 -35.11
C TYR A 256 -16.08 32.18 -35.62
N GLU A 257 -16.90 32.79 -36.47
CA GLU A 257 -16.84 34.22 -36.82
C GLU A 257 -17.81 34.97 -35.91
N GLY A 258 -17.27 35.61 -34.87
CA GLY A 258 -18.06 36.18 -33.78
C GLY A 258 -18.86 35.10 -33.04
N ALA A 259 -20.19 35.16 -33.13
CA ALA A 259 -21.11 34.20 -32.50
C ALA A 259 -21.72 33.19 -33.50
N GLN A 260 -21.16 33.04 -34.71
CA GLN A 260 -21.65 32.12 -35.74
C GLN A 260 -20.60 31.06 -36.06
N ARG A 261 -20.96 29.77 -35.95
CA ARG A 261 -20.13 28.64 -36.40
C ARG A 261 -20.07 28.67 -37.94
N THR A 262 -18.91 28.96 -38.51
CA THR A 262 -18.71 29.07 -39.98
C THR A 262 -17.86 27.94 -40.56
N GLY A 263 -17.22 27.14 -39.73
CA GLY A 263 -16.49 25.95 -40.16
C GLY A 263 -16.50 24.86 -39.10
N THR A 264 -16.27 23.61 -39.51
CA THR A 264 -16.07 22.49 -38.59
C THR A 264 -15.39 21.31 -39.28
N THR A 265 -14.64 20.52 -38.52
CA THR A 265 -14.12 19.21 -38.91
C THR A 265 -13.83 18.40 -37.65
N ASP A 266 -13.95 17.08 -37.73
CA ASP A 266 -13.46 16.18 -36.69
C ASP A 266 -11.99 15.81 -36.93
N LEU A 267 -11.26 15.53 -35.85
CA LEU A 267 -9.93 14.91 -35.87
C LEU A 267 -9.94 13.60 -35.09
N GLU A 268 -9.53 12.50 -35.73
CA GLU A 268 -9.31 11.23 -35.06
C GLU A 268 -7.86 11.14 -34.57
N VAL A 269 -7.65 11.26 -33.26
CA VAL A 269 -6.33 11.06 -32.61
C VAL A 269 -6.28 9.68 -31.98
N THR A 270 -5.29 8.88 -32.36
CA THR A 270 -4.99 7.58 -31.72
C THR A 270 -3.69 7.67 -30.92
N LEU A 271 -3.77 7.41 -29.61
CA LEU A 271 -2.61 7.29 -28.72
C LEU A 271 -2.36 5.83 -28.34
N THR A 272 -1.59 5.13 -29.18
CA THR A 272 -1.18 3.74 -28.94
C THR A 272 0.00 3.69 -27.98
N ALA A 273 -0.20 3.15 -26.78
CA ALA A 273 0.88 2.83 -25.85
C ALA A 273 1.76 1.71 -26.40
N ALA A 274 3.07 1.73 -26.09
CA ALA A 274 3.91 0.56 -26.30
C ALA A 274 3.41 -0.62 -25.43
N ALA A 275 3.52 -1.84 -25.96
CA ALA A 275 3.05 -3.03 -25.27
C ALA A 275 3.84 -3.27 -23.98
N LEU A 276 3.10 -3.41 -22.88
CA LEU A 276 3.63 -3.93 -21.63
C LEU A 276 4.10 -5.37 -21.86
N THR A 277 5.26 -5.73 -21.32
CA THR A 277 5.68 -7.11 -21.08
C THR A 277 6.12 -7.25 -19.63
N PHE A 278 5.94 -8.43 -19.05
CA PHE A 278 6.25 -8.71 -17.65
C PHE A 278 6.74 -10.16 -17.51
N GLU A 279 7.99 -10.32 -17.10
CA GLU A 279 8.60 -11.56 -16.66
C GLU A 279 9.03 -11.47 -15.18
N SER A 280 9.00 -12.60 -14.48
CA SER A 280 9.36 -12.73 -13.06
C SER A 280 10.43 -13.80 -12.87
N VAL A 281 11.55 -13.47 -12.22
CA VAL A 281 12.72 -14.34 -12.09
C VAL A 281 13.22 -14.41 -10.65
N PHE A 282 13.29 -15.63 -10.11
CA PHE A 282 13.98 -15.94 -8.85
C PHE A 282 15.50 -15.91 -9.04
N ALA A 283 16.25 -15.45 -8.05
CA ALA A 283 17.71 -15.50 -8.09
C ALA A 283 18.21 -16.96 -7.95
N ALA A 284 18.95 -17.45 -8.95
CA ALA A 284 19.45 -18.81 -8.94
C ALA A 284 20.56 -18.98 -7.89
N GLY A 285 20.30 -19.78 -6.86
CA GLY A 285 21.25 -20.07 -5.77
C GLY A 285 21.29 -19.04 -4.64
N ASP A 286 20.46 -18.00 -4.69
CA ASP A 286 20.30 -17.02 -3.60
C ASP A 286 18.83 -17.00 -3.13
N LEU A 287 18.59 -17.55 -1.94
CA LEU A 287 17.28 -17.55 -1.32
C LEU A 287 16.90 -16.17 -0.74
N THR A 288 17.89 -15.33 -0.42
CA THR A 288 17.72 -14.05 0.27
C THR A 288 17.41 -12.88 -0.66
N ALA A 289 17.66 -13.04 -1.96
CA ALA A 289 17.28 -12.06 -2.96
C ALA A 289 15.77 -12.16 -3.32
N PRO A 290 15.03 -11.04 -3.34
CA PRO A 290 13.63 -11.01 -3.75
C PRO A 290 13.47 -11.31 -5.24
N VAL A 291 12.26 -11.70 -5.66
CA VAL A 291 11.95 -11.95 -7.07
C VAL A 291 12.13 -10.69 -7.89
N THR A 292 12.92 -10.76 -8.97
CA THR A 292 13.03 -9.68 -9.95
C THR A 292 11.80 -9.70 -10.86
N ALA A 293 11.11 -8.56 -10.97
CA ALA A 293 10.12 -8.30 -12.01
C ALA A 293 10.72 -7.38 -13.07
N SER A 294 10.56 -7.69 -14.35
CA SER A 294 11.12 -6.87 -15.44
C SER A 294 10.40 -7.08 -16.76
N GLY A 295 10.55 -6.10 -17.67
CA GLY A 295 10.06 -6.22 -19.04
C GLY A 295 10.18 -4.91 -19.81
N THR A 296 9.26 -4.70 -20.74
CA THR A 296 9.11 -3.49 -21.56
C THR A 296 7.78 -2.79 -21.28
N ALA A 297 7.68 -1.50 -21.55
CA ALA A 297 6.48 -0.68 -21.41
C ALA A 297 6.64 0.64 -22.20
N GLN A 298 5.64 1.53 -22.16
CA GLN A 298 5.74 2.88 -22.72
C GLN A 298 6.85 3.69 -22.03
N ALA A 299 7.79 4.24 -22.80
CA ALA A 299 8.90 5.03 -22.27
C ALA A 299 8.41 6.24 -21.47
N GLY A 300 8.94 6.43 -20.26
CA GLY A 300 8.49 7.47 -19.32
C GLY A 300 7.17 7.21 -18.60
N ALA A 301 6.50 6.07 -18.83
CA ALA A 301 5.38 5.62 -18.02
C ALA A 301 5.85 5.14 -16.64
N GLU A 302 4.91 4.90 -15.72
CA GLU A 302 5.16 4.27 -14.42
C GLU A 302 4.55 2.87 -14.40
N VAL A 303 5.35 1.83 -14.16
CA VAL A 303 4.85 0.45 -13.97
C VAL A 303 4.62 0.19 -12.49
N ARG A 304 3.45 -0.37 -12.17
CA ARG A 304 3.04 -0.80 -10.84
C ARG A 304 2.65 -2.27 -10.86
N LEU A 305 2.99 -2.99 -9.79
CA LEU A 305 2.58 -4.37 -9.57
C LEU A 305 1.45 -4.43 -8.55
N TYR A 306 0.56 -5.41 -8.70
CA TYR A 306 -0.61 -5.63 -7.84
C TYR A 306 -0.78 -7.12 -7.53
N ASP A 307 -1.35 -7.45 -6.38
CA ASP A 307 -1.81 -8.80 -6.06
C ASP A 307 -3.22 -9.08 -6.62
N ALA A 308 -3.74 -10.28 -6.38
CA ALA A 308 -5.09 -10.68 -6.79
C ALA A 308 -6.24 -9.96 -6.05
N ALA A 309 -5.96 -9.25 -4.94
CA ALA A 309 -6.92 -8.40 -4.23
C ALA A 309 -6.89 -6.94 -4.72
N GLY A 310 -5.91 -6.58 -5.54
CA GLY A 310 -5.68 -5.22 -6.04
C GLY A 310 -4.80 -4.34 -5.14
N ALA A 311 -4.15 -4.91 -4.11
CA ALA A 311 -3.16 -4.19 -3.31
C ALA A 311 -1.85 -4.04 -4.09
N ARG A 312 -1.18 -2.88 -3.96
CA ARG A 312 0.08 -2.58 -4.65
C ARG A 312 1.23 -3.39 -4.05
N LEU A 313 1.93 -4.15 -4.88
CA LEU A 313 3.13 -4.90 -4.50
C LEU A 313 4.39 -4.06 -4.73
N GLY A 314 5.12 -3.80 -3.64
CA GLY A 314 6.40 -3.08 -3.68
C GLY A 314 6.28 -1.63 -4.15
N GLU A 315 7.41 -1.10 -4.64
CA GLU A 315 7.49 0.24 -5.22
C GLU A 315 7.40 0.24 -6.74
N ALA A 316 6.83 1.32 -7.25
CA ALA A 316 6.64 1.55 -8.68
C ALA A 316 7.94 2.03 -9.36
N VAL A 317 8.05 1.78 -10.66
CA VAL A 317 9.25 2.10 -11.45
C VAL A 317 8.90 2.91 -12.68
N THR A 318 9.63 4.01 -12.90
CA THR A 318 9.57 4.76 -14.17
C THR A 318 10.30 3.99 -15.27
N VAL A 319 9.63 3.81 -16.41
CA VAL A 319 10.14 3.08 -17.57
C VAL A 319 11.23 3.90 -18.27
N GLY A 320 12.33 3.24 -18.63
CA GLY A 320 13.48 3.84 -19.30
C GLY A 320 13.18 4.40 -20.70
N PRO A 321 14.09 5.21 -21.26
CA PRO A 321 13.95 5.77 -22.61
C PRO A 321 14.06 4.72 -23.72
N ASP A 322 14.61 3.55 -23.40
CA ASP A 322 14.64 2.33 -24.21
C ASP A 322 13.35 1.47 -24.07
N GLY A 323 12.40 1.92 -23.24
CA GLY A 323 11.18 1.17 -22.92
C GLY A 323 11.37 0.09 -21.86
N ALA A 324 12.57 -0.12 -21.30
CA ALA A 324 12.83 -1.17 -20.32
C ALA A 324 12.40 -0.77 -18.89
N TRP A 325 11.98 -1.74 -18.09
CA TRP A 325 11.72 -1.55 -16.66
C TRP A 325 12.14 -2.77 -15.82
N LYS A 326 12.48 -2.51 -14.55
CA LYS A 326 12.82 -3.53 -13.55
C LYS A 326 12.49 -3.05 -12.14
N THR A 327 11.82 -3.90 -11.36
CA THR A 327 11.58 -3.72 -9.92
C THR A 327 11.68 -5.07 -9.20
N THR A 328 11.35 -5.13 -7.91
CA THR A 328 11.27 -6.39 -7.14
C THR A 328 9.84 -6.66 -6.68
N ILE A 329 9.50 -7.94 -6.55
CA ILE A 329 8.25 -8.39 -5.91
C ILE A 329 8.59 -8.72 -4.46
N PRO A 330 7.96 -8.08 -3.46
CA PRO A 330 8.07 -8.51 -2.07
C PRO A 330 7.60 -9.96 -1.92
N ALA A 331 8.18 -10.69 -0.96
CA ALA A 331 7.69 -12.01 -0.61
C ALA A 331 6.26 -11.93 -0.02
N PRO A 332 5.43 -12.97 -0.22
CA PRO A 332 4.13 -13.09 0.44
C PRO A 332 4.22 -13.59 1.89
N ASP A 333 5.40 -14.01 2.35
CA ASP A 333 5.66 -14.74 3.60
C ASP A 333 4.67 -15.90 3.86
N ALA A 334 4.37 -16.58 2.76
CA ALA A 334 3.39 -17.65 2.65
C ALA A 334 3.85 -18.71 1.65
N GLY A 335 3.19 -19.87 1.65
CA GLY A 335 3.37 -20.91 0.64
C GLY A 335 2.41 -20.77 -0.54
N GLY A 336 2.77 -21.40 -1.66
CA GLY A 336 2.00 -21.45 -2.89
C GLY A 336 2.34 -20.30 -3.84
N THR A 337 1.35 -19.94 -4.65
CA THR A 337 1.55 -19.11 -5.84
C THR A 337 0.95 -17.72 -5.66
N LEU A 338 1.80 -16.70 -5.68
CA LEU A 338 1.39 -15.30 -5.67
C LEU A 338 1.02 -14.87 -7.10
N ARG A 339 -0.24 -14.53 -7.32
CA ARG A 339 -0.72 -14.00 -8.61
C ARG A 339 -0.49 -12.49 -8.67
N VAL A 340 0.34 -12.05 -9.61
CA VAL A 340 0.84 -10.67 -9.74
C VAL A 340 0.38 -10.06 -11.05
N THR A 341 -0.27 -8.90 -11.01
CA THR A 341 -0.67 -8.12 -12.19
C THR A 341 0.20 -6.88 -12.33
N ALA A 342 0.92 -6.77 -13.45
CA ALA A 342 1.63 -5.56 -13.85
C ALA A 342 0.71 -4.66 -14.68
N ALA A 343 0.71 -3.36 -14.38
CA ALA A 343 -0.02 -2.33 -15.10
C ALA A 343 0.86 -1.09 -15.35
N GLN A 344 0.79 -0.50 -16.54
CA GLN A 344 1.47 0.75 -16.87
C GLN A 344 0.55 1.98 -16.69
N PHE A 345 1.13 3.08 -16.25
CA PHE A 345 0.45 4.36 -16.02
C PHE A 345 1.12 5.46 -16.85
N ILE A 346 0.36 6.06 -17.76
CA ILE A 346 0.83 7.05 -18.73
C ILE A 346 0.13 8.37 -18.41
N ASP A 347 0.89 9.43 -18.10
CA ASP A 347 0.33 10.70 -17.59
C ASP A 347 -0.66 10.48 -16.43
N GLY A 348 -0.28 9.56 -15.51
CA GLY A 348 -1.09 9.14 -14.36
C GLY A 348 -2.28 8.21 -14.67
N VAL A 349 -2.63 7.98 -15.94
CA VAL A 349 -3.79 7.15 -16.35
C VAL A 349 -3.38 5.68 -16.53
N ARG A 350 -4.12 4.77 -15.89
CA ARG A 350 -3.90 3.31 -15.92
C ARG A 350 -4.31 2.71 -17.27
N ASP A 351 -3.38 2.03 -17.94
CA ASP A 351 -3.63 1.31 -19.19
C ASP A 351 -4.27 -0.07 -18.94
N THR A 352 -5.54 -0.04 -18.52
CA THR A 352 -6.30 -1.24 -18.13
C THR A 352 -6.52 -2.26 -19.25
N ALA A 353 -6.30 -1.88 -20.51
CA ALA A 353 -6.48 -2.77 -21.66
C ALA A 353 -5.28 -3.70 -21.91
N ASN A 354 -4.10 -3.35 -21.40
CA ASN A 354 -2.84 -4.04 -21.70
C ASN A 354 -2.13 -4.58 -20.44
N GLU A 355 -2.87 -4.78 -19.34
CA GLU A 355 -2.32 -5.34 -18.10
C GLU A 355 -1.95 -6.82 -18.25
N ILE A 356 -0.82 -7.23 -17.65
CA ILE A 356 -0.32 -8.60 -17.71
C ILE A 356 -0.30 -9.20 -16.33
N THR A 357 -1.00 -10.32 -16.15
CA THR A 357 -0.97 -11.11 -14.93
C THR A 357 -0.08 -12.33 -15.11
N ARG A 358 0.82 -12.58 -14.15
CA ARG A 358 1.68 -13.76 -14.05
C ARG A 358 1.52 -14.42 -12.68
N ASP A 359 1.87 -15.69 -12.62
CA ASP A 359 1.82 -16.50 -11.41
C ASP A 359 3.24 -16.77 -10.93
N VAL A 360 3.55 -16.37 -9.69
CA VAL A 360 4.88 -16.46 -9.08
C VAL A 360 4.84 -17.52 -7.98
N ASP A 361 5.31 -18.72 -8.28
CA ASP A 361 5.26 -19.84 -7.34
C ASP A 361 6.41 -19.81 -6.33
N TYR A 362 6.08 -19.48 -5.07
CA TYR A 362 7.00 -19.49 -3.94
C TYR A 362 7.13 -20.88 -3.29
N GLY A 363 6.35 -21.88 -3.73
CA GLY A 363 6.49 -23.27 -3.32
C GLY A 363 5.93 -23.58 -1.92
N ALA A 364 6.33 -24.69 -1.31
CA ALA A 364 5.68 -25.17 -0.09
C ALA A 364 6.00 -24.34 1.17
N ALA A 365 4.97 -23.97 1.93
CA ALA A 365 5.15 -23.48 3.29
C ALA A 365 5.70 -24.58 4.21
N VAL A 366 6.44 -24.18 5.24
CA VAL A 366 6.94 -25.11 6.26
C VAL A 366 5.79 -25.68 7.10
N SER A 367 5.87 -26.95 7.47
CA SER A 367 4.98 -27.61 8.43
C SER A 367 5.77 -28.47 9.40
N ILE A 368 5.22 -28.69 10.60
CA ILE A 368 5.77 -29.59 11.62
C ILE A 368 4.99 -30.90 11.60
N THR A 369 5.70 -32.02 11.65
CA THR A 369 5.16 -33.38 11.78
C THR A 369 5.54 -34.02 13.12
N THR A 370 6.66 -33.63 13.72
CA THR A 370 7.09 -34.08 15.05
C THR A 370 7.96 -32.98 15.69
N PRO A 371 7.82 -32.69 17.00
CA PRO A 371 6.78 -33.18 17.92
C PRO A 371 5.36 -32.76 17.48
N THR A 372 4.34 -33.37 18.08
CA THR A 372 2.96 -32.88 18.00
C THR A 372 2.73 -31.77 19.02
N ASP A 373 1.78 -30.88 18.79
CA ASP A 373 1.44 -29.84 19.78
C ASP A 373 0.97 -30.45 21.10
N GLY A 374 1.42 -29.89 22.21
CA GLY A 374 1.21 -30.42 23.56
C GLY A 374 1.99 -31.69 23.90
N SER A 375 3.04 -32.04 23.15
CA SER A 375 3.88 -33.21 23.48
C SER A 375 4.62 -33.02 24.81
N ALA A 376 4.65 -34.07 25.62
CA ALA A 376 5.51 -34.14 26.80
C ALA A 376 6.95 -34.51 26.40
N HIS A 377 7.95 -33.88 27.01
CA HIS A 377 9.38 -34.08 26.76
C HIS A 377 10.18 -34.23 28.07
N GLY A 378 11.18 -35.10 28.04
CA GLY A 378 11.99 -35.46 29.21
C GLY A 378 13.08 -34.46 29.60
N GLY A 379 13.34 -33.45 28.76
CA GLY A 379 14.55 -32.63 28.79
C GLY A 379 15.63 -33.20 27.87
N GLY A 380 16.62 -32.36 27.53
CA GLY A 380 17.59 -32.60 26.47
C GLY A 380 17.08 -32.18 25.08
N SER A 381 17.83 -32.52 24.04
CA SER A 381 17.49 -32.26 22.63
C SER A 381 16.15 -32.84 22.19
N ILE A 382 15.44 -32.13 21.30
CA ILE A 382 14.21 -32.59 20.63
C ILE A 382 14.50 -32.81 19.14
N ALA A 383 14.24 -34.03 18.66
CA ALA A 383 14.28 -34.37 17.24
C ALA A 383 13.00 -33.89 16.53
N MET A 384 13.11 -32.77 15.80
CA MET A 384 12.02 -32.16 15.05
C MET A 384 12.04 -32.59 13.58
N THR A 385 10.87 -32.86 13.02
CA THR A 385 10.71 -33.23 11.59
C THR A 385 9.47 -32.60 10.98
N GLY A 386 9.48 -32.41 9.66
CA GLY A 386 8.34 -31.84 8.95
C GLY A 386 8.51 -31.76 7.44
N THR A 387 7.71 -30.90 6.80
CA THR A 387 7.79 -30.64 5.35
C THR A 387 8.03 -29.16 5.04
N GLY A 388 8.46 -28.86 3.81
CA GLY A 388 8.74 -27.50 3.35
C GLY A 388 9.09 -27.44 1.86
N GLU A 389 9.53 -26.27 1.38
CA GLU A 389 9.97 -26.05 -0.01
C GLU A 389 11.40 -26.60 -0.24
N PRO A 390 11.62 -27.55 -1.16
CA PRO A 390 12.94 -28.15 -1.41
C PRO A 390 14.06 -27.14 -1.68
N GLY A 391 15.23 -27.36 -1.07
CA GLY A 391 16.38 -26.47 -1.16
C GLY A 391 16.32 -25.25 -0.24
N SER A 392 15.23 -25.07 0.53
CA SER A 392 15.11 -23.98 1.51
C SER A 392 15.94 -24.23 2.77
N THR A 393 16.30 -23.16 3.46
CA THR A 393 16.88 -23.24 4.81
C THR A 393 15.79 -23.51 5.85
N VAL A 394 16.16 -24.16 6.96
CA VAL A 394 15.28 -24.37 8.12
C VAL A 394 16.08 -24.12 9.41
N GLU A 395 15.53 -23.28 10.28
CA GLU A 395 15.99 -23.12 11.66
C GLU A 395 14.83 -23.20 12.66
N VAL A 396 15.15 -23.45 13.93
CA VAL A 396 14.19 -23.51 15.02
C VAL A 396 14.53 -22.40 16.00
N VAL A 397 13.56 -21.56 16.31
CA VAL A 397 13.64 -20.56 17.38
C VAL A 397 12.66 -20.92 18.50
N GLU A 398 13.15 -20.87 19.73
CA GLU A 398 12.32 -20.83 20.92
C GLU A 398 11.80 -19.39 21.08
N VAL A 399 10.49 -19.27 21.29
CA VAL A 399 9.79 -18.00 21.51
C VAL A 399 9.54 -17.88 23.02
N THR A 400 10.15 -16.88 23.66
CA THR A 400 10.03 -16.63 25.10
C THR A 400 9.48 -15.24 25.38
N ALA A 401 9.08 -14.98 26.63
CA ALA A 401 8.66 -13.64 27.06
C ALA A 401 9.77 -12.57 26.93
N ASP A 402 11.05 -12.97 26.97
CA ASP A 402 12.22 -12.09 26.81
C ASP A 402 12.65 -11.92 25.34
N GLY A 403 12.02 -12.64 24.40
CA GLY A 403 12.31 -12.61 22.97
C GLY A 403 12.61 -13.99 22.38
N GLU A 404 13.29 -14.02 21.23
CA GLU A 404 13.53 -15.23 20.44
C GLU A 404 14.98 -15.71 20.55
N ARG A 405 15.14 -17.02 20.80
CA ARG A 405 16.44 -17.71 20.86
C ARG A 405 16.48 -18.77 19.79
N ARG A 406 17.45 -18.76 18.87
CA ARG A 406 17.64 -19.93 17.98
C ARG A 406 18.14 -21.12 18.80
N VAL A 407 17.41 -22.23 18.72
CA VAL A 407 17.67 -23.50 19.42
C VAL A 407 17.90 -24.67 18.47
N GLY A 408 17.89 -24.47 17.16
CA GLY A 408 18.20 -25.53 16.20
C GLY A 408 18.41 -25.00 14.79
N ARG A 409 19.13 -25.74 13.95
CA ARG A 409 19.29 -25.44 12.52
C ARG A 409 19.55 -26.72 11.73
N SER A 410 18.88 -26.88 10.59
CA SER A 410 19.15 -28.00 9.69
C SER A 410 20.46 -27.77 8.93
N THR A 411 21.31 -28.80 8.82
CA THR A 411 22.52 -28.75 7.99
C THR A 411 22.20 -28.88 6.50
N GLU A 412 21.25 -29.75 6.17
CA GLU A 412 20.82 -30.03 4.79
C GLU A 412 19.68 -29.10 4.32
N GLY A 413 18.94 -28.49 5.26
CA GLY A 413 17.73 -27.73 4.97
C GLY A 413 16.55 -28.64 4.60
N VAL A 414 15.71 -28.19 3.67
CA VAL A 414 14.65 -29.02 3.10
C VAL A 414 15.20 -29.86 1.95
N LEU A 415 15.14 -31.18 2.09
CA LEU A 415 15.60 -32.16 1.10
C LEU A 415 14.77 -32.11 -0.20
N PRO A 416 15.27 -32.64 -1.33
CA PRO A 416 14.50 -32.81 -2.58
C PRO A 416 13.18 -33.58 -2.46
N SER A 417 12.96 -34.29 -1.35
CA SER A 417 11.70 -34.97 -1.01
C SER A 417 10.67 -34.07 -0.31
N GLY A 418 10.96 -32.77 -0.14
CA GLY A 418 10.12 -31.83 0.60
C GLY A 418 10.13 -32.03 2.11
N ARG A 419 11.08 -32.82 2.66
CA ARG A 419 11.22 -33.12 4.10
C ARG A 419 12.40 -32.39 4.71
N TRP A 420 12.28 -31.99 5.97
CA TRP A 420 13.39 -31.44 6.77
C TRP A 420 13.50 -32.15 8.12
N PHE A 421 14.69 -32.05 8.71
CA PHE A 421 15.05 -32.60 10.03
C PHE A 421 15.91 -31.58 10.77
N VAL A 422 15.65 -31.38 12.07
CA VAL A 422 16.45 -30.57 12.99
C VAL A 422 16.42 -31.21 14.37
N ASP A 423 17.58 -31.51 14.94
CA ASP A 423 17.70 -31.75 16.38
C ASP A 423 17.97 -30.39 17.07
N THR A 424 17.32 -30.12 18.21
CA THR A 424 17.57 -28.88 18.96
C THR A 424 18.84 -28.97 19.81
N ASP A 425 19.35 -27.82 20.25
CA ASP A 425 20.13 -27.71 21.49
C ASP A 425 19.32 -28.31 22.66
N ASP A 426 19.98 -28.68 23.76
CA ASP A 426 19.29 -29.21 24.94
C ASP A 426 18.30 -28.19 25.51
N LEU A 427 17.04 -28.61 25.62
CA LEU A 427 15.96 -27.89 26.30
C LEU A 427 15.71 -28.53 27.68
N ASP A 428 15.03 -27.83 28.58
CA ASP A 428 14.70 -28.38 29.90
C ASP A 428 13.30 -29.03 29.92
N ARG A 429 12.57 -28.93 31.03
CA ARG A 429 11.22 -29.50 31.17
C ARG A 429 10.13 -28.45 31.40
N ALA A 430 10.45 -27.16 31.27
CA ALA A 430 9.45 -26.11 31.18
C ALA A 430 8.68 -26.18 29.86
N GLU A 431 7.63 -25.35 29.76
CA GLU A 431 6.98 -25.02 28.49
C GLU A 431 7.98 -24.41 27.50
N HIS A 432 8.09 -24.98 26.31
CA HIS A 432 8.88 -24.46 25.20
C HIS A 432 7.98 -24.26 23.97
N VAL A 433 7.76 -23.00 23.57
CA VAL A 433 7.11 -22.65 22.29
C VAL A 433 8.19 -22.63 21.20
N LEU A 434 8.16 -23.62 20.30
CA LEU A 434 9.15 -23.80 19.25
C LEU A 434 8.58 -23.40 17.89
N ARG A 435 9.10 -22.32 17.32
CA ARG A 435 8.81 -21.90 15.95
C ARG A 435 9.87 -22.41 14.99
N VAL A 436 9.44 -23.18 14.00
CA VAL A 436 10.25 -23.50 12.83
C VAL A 436 10.13 -22.36 11.82
N VAL A 437 11.28 -21.89 11.32
CA VAL A 437 11.40 -20.81 10.34
C VAL A 437 12.07 -21.35 9.07
N GLN A 438 11.41 -21.20 7.93
CA GLN A 438 11.93 -21.59 6.62
C GLN A 438 12.23 -20.36 5.77
N GLY A 439 13.51 -20.08 5.53
CA GLY A 439 13.96 -19.11 4.53
C GLY A 439 14.05 -19.77 3.16
N SER A 440 13.18 -19.37 2.24
CA SER A 440 12.94 -19.98 0.93
C SER A 440 13.16 -18.99 -0.23
N LYS A 441 13.14 -19.50 -1.46
CA LYS A 441 13.43 -18.76 -2.71
C LYS A 441 12.65 -17.43 -2.79
N GLY A 442 13.32 -16.36 -3.25
CA GLY A 442 12.67 -15.07 -3.45
C GLY A 442 12.48 -14.23 -2.19
N ALA A 443 13.36 -14.39 -1.19
CA ALA A 443 13.32 -13.77 0.14
C ALA A 443 12.10 -14.16 1.00
N ASN A 444 11.49 -15.31 0.73
CA ASN A 444 10.20 -15.69 1.32
C ASN A 444 10.36 -16.50 2.61
N THR A 445 9.79 -16.01 3.70
CA THR A 445 9.86 -16.64 5.01
C THR A 445 8.52 -17.28 5.35
N THR A 446 8.51 -18.58 5.64
CA THR A 446 7.30 -19.24 6.18
C THR A 446 7.60 -19.84 7.54
N THR A 447 6.59 -19.92 8.40
CA THR A 447 6.75 -20.38 9.78
C THR A 447 5.64 -21.35 10.21
N ALA A 448 5.96 -22.19 11.18
CA ALA A 448 5.03 -23.06 11.89
C ALA A 448 5.47 -23.18 13.35
N GLU A 449 4.53 -23.29 14.29
CA GLU A 449 4.81 -23.32 15.73
C GLU A 449 4.28 -24.60 16.37
N VAL A 450 4.94 -25.05 17.44
CA VAL A 450 4.52 -26.18 18.28
C VAL A 450 4.90 -25.92 19.74
N THR A 451 4.00 -26.27 20.66
CA THR A 451 4.23 -26.15 22.11
C THR A 451 4.62 -27.51 22.68
N VAL A 452 5.73 -27.55 23.41
CA VAL A 452 6.19 -28.71 24.17
C VAL A 452 6.02 -28.42 25.65
N ASN A 453 5.59 -29.43 26.43
CA ASN A 453 5.36 -29.32 27.88
C ASN A 453 4.45 -28.13 28.31
N PRO A 454 3.27 -27.92 27.69
CA PRO A 454 2.43 -26.76 27.99
C PRO A 454 2.01 -26.70 29.47
N GLY A 455 2.24 -25.54 30.09
CA GLY A 455 1.99 -25.27 31.51
C GLY A 455 3.08 -25.73 32.49
N GLU A 456 4.12 -26.43 32.03
CA GLU A 456 5.20 -26.92 32.91
C GLU A 456 6.23 -25.83 33.27
N THR A 457 6.83 -25.96 34.45
CA THR A 457 7.74 -24.95 35.01
C THR A 457 9.21 -25.37 35.05
N GLY A 458 9.56 -26.55 34.54
CA GLY A 458 10.92 -27.09 34.60
C GLY A 458 11.43 -27.35 36.02
N ARG A 459 10.52 -27.48 37.00
CA ARG A 459 10.82 -27.66 38.44
C ARG A 459 10.14 -28.89 39.02
N LEU A 460 10.86 -29.63 39.84
CA LEU A 460 10.35 -30.79 40.57
C LEU A 460 9.37 -30.33 41.67
N THR A 461 8.31 -31.10 41.93
CA THR A 461 7.32 -30.80 42.98
C THR A 461 8.02 -30.45 44.30
N PRO A 462 7.82 -29.25 44.86
CA PRO A 462 8.60 -28.78 46.00
C PRO A 462 8.47 -29.67 47.24
N VAL A 463 9.60 -30.19 47.74
CA VAL A 463 9.64 -31.06 48.91
C VAL A 463 8.99 -30.41 50.14
N ARG A 464 8.22 -31.19 50.90
CA ARG A 464 7.62 -30.81 52.20
C ARG A 464 7.94 -31.85 53.25
N LEU A 465 8.08 -31.41 54.50
CA LEU A 465 8.09 -32.27 55.68
C LEU A 465 6.65 -32.49 56.16
N SER A 466 6.28 -33.73 56.46
CA SER A 466 4.98 -34.09 57.04
C SER A 466 5.06 -34.60 58.48
N GLY A 467 6.23 -35.11 58.91
CA GLY A 467 6.46 -35.46 60.31
C GLY A 467 7.80 -36.16 60.56
N PRO A 468 8.18 -36.38 61.83
CA PRO A 468 7.42 -36.05 63.05
C PRO A 468 7.54 -34.58 63.44
N GLU A 469 6.70 -34.13 64.38
CA GLU A 469 6.77 -32.78 64.97
C GLU A 469 8.00 -32.61 65.89
N THR A 470 8.37 -33.67 66.61
CA THR A 470 9.59 -33.73 67.43
C THR A 470 10.38 -35.01 67.14
N VAL A 471 11.70 -34.95 67.36
CA VAL A 471 12.58 -36.13 67.36
C VAL A 471 13.04 -36.47 68.78
N THR A 472 13.19 -37.77 69.06
CA THR A 472 13.75 -38.30 70.31
C THR A 472 15.25 -38.56 70.14
N PRO A 473 16.15 -37.83 70.85
CA PRO A 473 17.59 -38.10 70.81
C PRO A 473 17.95 -39.50 71.34
N GLY A 474 18.99 -40.11 70.78
CA GLY A 474 19.51 -41.41 71.18
C GLY A 474 18.84 -42.64 70.53
N VAL A 475 17.66 -42.48 69.92
CA VAL A 475 16.92 -43.54 69.23
C VAL A 475 16.65 -43.22 67.76
N SER A 476 16.22 -44.22 66.99
CA SER A 476 15.84 -44.05 65.58
C SER A 476 14.49 -43.34 65.48
N ASN A 477 14.43 -42.32 64.63
CA ASN A 477 13.22 -41.56 64.33
C ASN A 477 12.86 -41.80 62.86
N ARG A 478 11.57 -42.06 62.57
CA ARG A 478 11.05 -42.18 61.20
C ARG A 478 10.57 -40.81 60.72
N ILE A 479 11.32 -40.17 59.83
CA ILE A 479 10.98 -38.89 59.22
C ILE A 479 10.32 -39.12 57.87
N SER A 480 9.31 -38.31 57.53
CA SER A 480 8.47 -38.48 56.34
C SER A 480 7.94 -37.15 55.80
N GLY A 481 7.61 -37.13 54.50
CA GLY A 481 7.12 -35.95 53.82
C GLY A 481 6.67 -36.24 52.39
N THR A 482 6.44 -35.18 51.61
CA THR A 482 6.11 -35.29 50.18
C THR A 482 7.16 -34.61 49.29
N GLY A 483 7.22 -34.99 48.02
CA GLY A 483 8.13 -34.47 47.00
C GLY A 483 7.66 -34.88 45.61
N GLU A 484 8.56 -34.87 44.62
CA GLU A 484 8.21 -35.24 43.25
C GLU A 484 7.96 -36.76 43.08
N PRO A 485 6.77 -37.19 42.62
CA PRO A 485 6.46 -38.61 42.46
C PRO A 485 7.45 -39.37 41.55
N GLY A 486 7.92 -40.53 42.02
CA GLY A 486 8.91 -41.35 41.32
C GLY A 486 10.32 -40.75 41.22
N ALA A 487 10.58 -39.55 41.74
CA ALA A 487 11.92 -38.98 41.79
C ALA A 487 12.83 -39.75 42.73
N THR A 488 14.13 -39.73 42.44
CA THR A 488 15.13 -40.15 43.42
C THR A 488 15.42 -39.02 44.42
N TYR A 489 15.85 -39.35 45.64
CA TYR A 489 16.30 -38.35 46.60
C TYR A 489 17.45 -38.82 47.51
N ARG A 490 18.17 -37.84 48.08
CA ARG A 490 19.19 -38.00 49.12
C ARG A 490 18.83 -37.16 50.35
N VAL A 491 19.33 -37.58 51.52
CA VAL A 491 19.16 -36.84 52.79
C VAL A 491 20.50 -36.25 53.22
N LEU A 492 20.61 -34.92 53.16
CA LEU A 492 21.85 -34.18 53.43
C LEU A 492 21.75 -33.38 54.73
N ASN A 493 22.88 -33.10 55.39
CA ASN A 493 22.96 -32.04 56.40
C ASN A 493 22.99 -30.64 55.73
N VAL A 494 22.97 -29.60 56.57
CA VAL A 494 23.06 -28.19 56.14
C VAL A 494 24.36 -27.81 55.42
N SER A 495 25.38 -28.68 55.46
CA SER A 495 26.67 -28.52 54.76
C SER A 495 26.75 -29.36 53.47
N GLY A 496 25.66 -30.03 53.06
CA GLY A 496 25.60 -30.88 51.87
C GLY A 496 26.21 -32.28 52.03
N THR A 497 26.60 -32.70 53.24
CA THR A 497 27.06 -34.07 53.50
C THR A 497 25.87 -35.02 53.65
N GLU A 498 25.89 -36.18 53.01
CA GLU A 498 24.86 -37.22 53.18
C GLU A 498 24.81 -37.72 54.64
N ILE A 499 23.62 -37.73 55.25
CA ILE A 499 23.39 -38.19 56.63
C ILE A 499 22.55 -39.46 56.75
N VAL A 500 21.97 -39.90 55.64
CA VAL A 500 21.35 -41.23 55.47
C VAL A 500 21.95 -41.81 54.20
N PRO A 501 22.87 -42.79 54.30
CA PRO A 501 23.58 -43.29 53.13
C PRO A 501 22.64 -43.87 52.07
N GLY A 502 22.92 -43.51 50.81
CA GLY A 502 22.29 -44.09 49.63
C GLY A 502 21.06 -43.35 49.12
N VAL A 503 20.95 -43.32 47.79
CA VAL A 503 19.82 -42.77 47.05
C VAL A 503 18.55 -43.58 47.32
N ARG A 504 17.44 -42.87 47.52
CA ARG A 504 16.08 -43.41 47.76
C ARG A 504 15.14 -42.95 46.65
N GLN A 505 13.91 -43.43 46.63
CA GLN A 505 12.86 -42.92 45.75
C GLN A 505 11.69 -42.37 46.57
N VAL A 506 11.13 -41.26 46.08
CA VAL A 506 9.76 -40.83 46.36
C VAL A 506 8.83 -41.81 45.66
N ASP A 507 7.76 -42.26 46.32
CA ASP A 507 6.79 -43.17 45.71
C ASP A 507 5.89 -42.48 44.67
N ASP A 508 5.08 -43.25 43.95
CA ASP A 508 4.21 -42.77 42.87
C ASP A 508 3.05 -41.89 43.38
N ASP A 509 2.74 -41.96 44.68
CA ASP A 509 1.81 -41.07 45.38
C ASP A 509 2.50 -39.78 45.90
N GLY A 510 3.81 -39.62 45.66
CA GLY A 510 4.59 -38.43 46.01
C GLY A 510 5.16 -38.40 47.42
N ASN A 511 5.15 -39.52 48.17
CA ASN A 511 5.64 -39.58 49.55
C ASN A 511 7.10 -40.06 49.62
N TRP A 512 7.83 -39.58 50.63
CA TRP A 512 9.17 -40.05 50.97
C TRP A 512 9.29 -40.30 52.47
N SER A 513 10.19 -41.20 52.87
CA SER A 513 10.50 -41.39 54.30
C SER A 513 11.86 -42.06 54.56
N PHE A 514 12.46 -41.76 55.70
CA PHE A 514 13.73 -42.35 56.13
C PHE A 514 13.81 -42.48 57.65
N ASP A 515 14.62 -43.43 58.11
CA ASP A 515 14.92 -43.63 59.52
C ASP A 515 16.29 -43.03 59.87
N ARG A 516 16.38 -42.28 60.98
CA ARG A 516 17.64 -41.71 61.45
C ARG A 516 17.72 -41.65 62.98
N VAL A 517 18.81 -42.19 63.53
CA VAL A 517 19.17 -41.99 64.95
C VAL A 517 19.66 -40.57 65.19
N VAL A 518 18.92 -39.77 65.95
CA VAL A 518 19.34 -38.41 66.31
C VAL A 518 20.39 -38.48 67.42
N THR A 519 21.49 -37.74 67.29
CA THR A 519 22.59 -37.76 68.26
C THR A 519 22.09 -37.36 69.66
N SER A 520 22.47 -38.11 70.69
CA SER A 520 22.10 -37.79 72.08
C SER A 520 22.54 -36.37 72.45
N GLY A 521 21.65 -35.61 73.10
CA GLY A 521 21.89 -34.20 73.46
C GLY A 521 21.81 -33.19 72.31
N ALA A 522 21.43 -33.59 71.09
CA ALA A 522 21.14 -32.64 70.02
C ALA A 522 19.79 -31.96 70.26
N ALA A 523 19.75 -30.62 70.22
CA ALA A 523 18.52 -29.83 70.43
C ALA A 523 17.57 -29.82 69.21
N ASN A 524 18.01 -30.30 68.05
CA ASN A 524 17.21 -30.46 66.84
C ASN A 524 17.91 -31.37 65.83
N LEU A 525 17.13 -31.92 64.89
CA LEU A 525 17.62 -32.50 63.64
C LEU A 525 17.47 -31.46 62.51
N ARG A 526 18.56 -31.15 61.80
CA ARG A 526 18.58 -30.22 60.67
C ARG A 526 19.09 -30.90 59.41
N PHE A 527 18.29 -30.86 58.34
CA PHE A 527 18.59 -31.57 57.10
C PHE A 527 17.96 -30.90 55.87
N VAL A 528 18.38 -31.37 54.70
CA VAL A 528 17.88 -30.98 53.37
C VAL A 528 17.59 -32.27 52.61
N ILE A 529 16.50 -32.29 51.84
CA ILE A 529 16.25 -33.31 50.83
C ILE A 529 16.73 -32.78 49.48
N GLU A 530 17.54 -33.57 48.79
CA GLU A 530 18.03 -33.29 47.44
C GLU A 530 17.38 -34.30 46.49
N GLN A 531 16.49 -33.85 45.59
CA GLN A 531 15.72 -34.72 44.67
C GLN A 531 16.15 -34.59 43.20
N THR A 532 15.99 -35.65 42.43
CA THR A 532 16.43 -35.77 41.02
C THR A 532 15.56 -36.78 40.26
N LYS A 533 15.01 -36.40 39.09
CA LYS A 533 14.08 -37.24 38.30
C LYS A 533 14.52 -37.31 36.83
N GLY A 534 15.07 -38.45 36.43
CA GLY A 534 15.89 -38.51 35.21
C GLY A 534 17.04 -37.52 35.33
N ASP A 535 17.28 -36.72 34.29
CA ASP A 535 18.36 -35.74 34.25
C ASP A 535 18.01 -34.38 34.90
N GLN A 536 16.77 -34.18 35.37
CA GLN A 536 16.39 -32.96 36.09
C GLN A 536 16.79 -33.04 37.56
N GLY A 537 17.51 -32.01 38.01
CA GLY A 537 18.03 -31.86 39.37
C GLY A 537 19.57 -31.86 39.40
N PRO A 538 20.20 -31.91 40.58
CA PRO A 538 19.58 -31.97 41.90
C PRO A 538 18.86 -30.67 42.31
N GLU A 539 17.57 -30.76 42.65
CA GLU A 539 16.85 -29.68 43.32
C GLU A 539 16.81 -29.92 44.83
N ARG A 540 17.08 -28.88 45.64
CA ARG A 540 17.14 -28.96 47.10
C ARG A 540 15.92 -28.34 47.76
N SER A 541 15.45 -28.99 48.82
CA SER A 541 14.49 -28.41 49.75
C SER A 541 15.07 -27.21 50.51
N GLU A 542 14.20 -26.49 51.21
CA GLU A 542 14.63 -25.66 52.34
C GLU A 542 15.27 -26.51 53.46
N VAL A 543 15.89 -25.85 54.45
CA VAL A 543 16.48 -26.53 55.61
C VAL A 543 15.39 -26.91 56.61
N PHE A 544 14.90 -28.14 56.51
CA PHE A 544 14.01 -28.72 57.51
C PHE A 544 14.72 -28.78 58.87
N THR A 545 14.02 -28.33 59.91
CA THR A 545 14.50 -28.30 61.30
C THR A 545 13.41 -28.88 62.20
N ILE A 546 13.65 -30.07 62.76
CA ILE A 546 12.74 -30.72 63.70
C ILE A 546 13.30 -30.57 65.10
N ALA A 547 12.51 -30.03 66.03
CA ALA A 547 12.93 -29.85 67.42
C ALA A 547 13.17 -31.20 68.09
N ALA A 548 14.17 -31.29 68.96
CA ALA A 548 14.27 -32.42 69.86
C ALA A 548 13.26 -32.27 71.01
N ASN A 549 12.62 -33.36 71.40
CA ASN A 549 12.02 -33.46 72.73
C ASN A 549 13.12 -33.65 73.79
N GLN A 550 12.76 -33.73 75.06
CA GLN A 550 13.70 -33.97 76.18
C GLN A 550 14.26 -35.42 76.21
N GLY A 551 14.04 -36.21 75.16
CA GLY A 551 14.58 -37.57 75.02
C GLY A 551 14.19 -38.50 76.15
N PHE A 552 15.19 -39.20 76.68
CA PHE A 552 15.10 -40.09 77.84
C PHE A 552 15.57 -39.38 79.12
N ASP A 553 15.24 -38.09 79.27
CA ASP A 553 15.53 -37.36 80.50
C ASP A 553 15.04 -38.14 81.73
N PRO A 554 15.85 -38.23 82.80
CA PRO A 554 15.56 -39.12 83.91
C PRO A 554 14.36 -38.61 84.69
N ILE A 555 13.32 -39.45 84.80
CA ILE A 555 12.22 -39.18 85.74
C ILE A 555 12.81 -39.01 87.14
N ALA A 556 12.51 -37.88 87.78
CA ALA A 556 12.93 -37.58 89.14
C ALA A 556 11.70 -37.35 90.02
N VAL A 557 11.66 -37.95 91.21
CA VAL A 557 10.60 -37.75 92.20
C VAL A 557 11.04 -36.65 93.18
N SER A 558 10.23 -35.59 93.33
CA SER A 558 10.51 -34.50 94.27
C SER A 558 9.88 -34.74 95.65
N THR A 559 8.81 -35.55 95.73
CA THR A 559 8.12 -35.94 96.98
C THR A 559 9.03 -36.71 97.93
N ARG A 560 9.32 -36.13 99.10
CA ARG A 560 10.31 -36.67 100.05
C ARG A 560 9.75 -37.65 101.07
N ALA A 561 8.46 -37.54 101.41
CA ALA A 561 7.80 -38.38 102.41
C ALA A 561 6.29 -38.46 102.17
N VAL A 562 5.63 -39.44 102.82
CA VAL A 562 4.18 -39.69 102.74
C VAL A 562 3.54 -39.91 104.11
N ASP A 563 2.28 -39.54 104.27
CA ASP A 563 1.46 -39.80 105.46
C ASP A 563 0.65 -41.11 105.30
N PRO A 564 0.93 -42.19 106.08
CA PRO A 564 0.24 -43.47 105.94
C PRO A 564 -1.22 -43.43 106.39
N GLY A 565 -2.12 -43.93 105.54
CA GLY A 565 -3.57 -43.88 105.76
C GLY A 565 -4.23 -42.60 105.24
N ALA A 566 -3.49 -41.70 104.58
CA ALA A 566 -3.99 -40.50 103.92
C ALA A 566 -3.75 -40.54 102.41
N ALA A 567 -4.46 -39.67 101.67
CA ALA A 567 -4.16 -39.38 100.27
C ALA A 567 -2.95 -38.45 100.18
N ASN A 568 -1.93 -38.88 99.44
CA ASN A 568 -0.68 -38.15 99.25
C ASN A 568 -0.58 -37.66 97.79
N THR A 569 -0.01 -36.48 97.59
CA THR A 569 0.40 -36.00 96.25
C THR A 569 1.84 -36.44 96.00
N PHE A 570 2.07 -37.06 94.85
CA PHE A 570 3.38 -37.44 94.34
C PHE A 570 3.71 -36.54 93.16
N GLU A 571 4.89 -35.95 93.16
CA GLU A 571 5.30 -34.89 92.25
C GLU A 571 6.76 -35.12 91.81
N GLY A 572 7.13 -34.53 90.68
CA GLY A 572 8.46 -34.65 90.13
C GLY A 572 8.61 -34.06 88.73
N THR A 573 9.72 -34.39 88.07
CA THR A 573 10.03 -33.96 86.70
C THR A 573 10.30 -35.13 85.77
N GLY A 574 10.21 -34.90 84.46
CA GLY A 574 10.44 -35.89 83.40
C GLY A 574 10.45 -35.26 82.01
N PRO A 575 10.53 -36.06 80.93
CA PRO A 575 10.50 -35.54 79.58
C PRO A 575 9.14 -34.87 79.27
N ALA A 576 9.15 -33.60 78.88
CA ALA A 576 7.93 -32.84 78.57
C ALA A 576 7.08 -33.53 77.48
N GLY A 577 5.77 -33.63 77.71
CA GLY A 577 4.84 -34.33 76.81
C GLY A 577 4.88 -35.86 76.91
N ALA A 578 5.72 -36.45 77.78
CA ALA A 578 5.68 -37.89 78.04
C ALA A 578 4.42 -38.30 78.83
N THR A 579 4.09 -39.59 78.74
CA THR A 579 3.01 -40.22 79.49
C THR A 579 3.58 -41.30 80.42
N LEU A 580 3.12 -41.33 81.67
CA LEU A 580 3.66 -42.18 82.74
C LEU A 580 2.57 -43.10 83.30
N VAL A 581 2.74 -44.41 83.15
CA VAL A 581 1.92 -45.41 83.85
C VAL A 581 2.60 -45.76 85.17
N VAL A 582 1.93 -45.50 86.28
CA VAL A 582 2.52 -45.67 87.62
C VAL A 582 2.36 -47.11 88.10
N LEU A 583 3.47 -47.83 88.25
CA LEU A 583 3.55 -49.23 88.63
C LEU A 583 4.12 -49.39 90.05
N ASN A 584 3.74 -50.45 90.76
CA ASN A 584 4.43 -50.87 91.98
C ASN A 584 5.75 -51.62 91.67
N ALA A 585 6.46 -52.05 92.72
CA ALA A 585 7.67 -52.84 92.60
C ALA A 585 7.50 -54.17 91.82
N SER A 586 6.31 -54.78 91.83
CA SER A 586 6.00 -56.00 91.06
C SER A 586 5.48 -55.73 89.63
N GLY A 587 5.46 -54.48 89.17
CA GLY A 587 5.00 -54.11 87.82
C GLY A 587 3.48 -54.02 87.67
N THR A 588 2.71 -54.07 88.76
CA THR A 588 1.25 -53.89 88.73
C THR A 588 0.93 -52.39 88.73
N GLN A 589 0.07 -51.92 87.82
CA GLN A 589 -0.40 -50.54 87.81
C GLN A 589 -1.13 -50.19 89.11
N ILE A 590 -0.80 -49.04 89.70
CA ILE A 590 -1.33 -48.56 90.98
C ILE A 590 -2.04 -47.21 90.90
N VAL A 591 -1.83 -46.42 89.86
CA VAL A 591 -2.66 -45.24 89.55
C VAL A 591 -3.50 -45.59 88.33
N PRO A 592 -4.85 -45.56 88.38
CA PRO A 592 -5.70 -46.01 87.27
C PRO A 592 -5.54 -45.17 85.99
N GLU A 593 -5.20 -43.89 86.15
CA GLU A 593 -5.01 -42.92 85.08
C GLU A 593 -3.51 -42.79 84.73
N THR A 594 -3.22 -42.58 83.44
CA THR A 594 -1.88 -42.27 82.96
C THR A 594 -1.55 -40.82 83.27
N VAL A 595 -0.38 -40.56 83.86
CA VAL A 595 0.06 -39.21 84.25
C VAL A 595 0.77 -38.56 83.07
N THR A 596 0.36 -37.38 82.64
CA THR A 596 1.09 -36.57 81.64
C THR A 596 2.18 -35.75 82.30
N VAL A 597 3.34 -35.61 81.64
CA VAL A 597 4.33 -34.57 81.95
C VAL A 597 3.96 -33.30 81.17
N ASP A 598 3.89 -32.15 81.85
CA ASP A 598 3.57 -30.87 81.23
C ASP A 598 4.71 -30.31 80.34
N ALA A 599 4.46 -29.18 79.67
CA ALA A 599 5.42 -28.56 78.75
C ALA A 599 6.67 -28.05 79.49
N GLU A 600 6.51 -27.67 80.75
CA GLU A 600 7.54 -27.24 81.67
C GLU A 600 8.32 -28.42 82.30
N GLY A 601 7.95 -29.67 82.00
CA GLY A 601 8.67 -30.88 82.40
C GLY A 601 8.25 -31.47 83.75
N ASN A 602 7.13 -31.04 84.34
CA ASN A 602 6.63 -31.49 85.65
C ASN A 602 5.53 -32.55 85.52
N TRP A 603 5.36 -33.37 86.54
CA TRP A 603 4.23 -34.29 86.66
C TRP A 603 3.71 -34.36 88.10
N SER A 604 2.44 -34.71 88.26
CA SER A 604 1.80 -34.88 89.58
C SER A 604 0.69 -35.95 89.53
N PHE A 605 0.59 -36.78 90.58
CA PHE A 605 -0.54 -37.69 90.79
C PHE A 605 -0.90 -37.81 92.27
N LYS A 606 -2.09 -38.33 92.58
CA LYS A 606 -2.54 -38.54 93.97
C LYS A 606 -2.84 -40.01 94.25
N ARG A 607 -2.38 -40.50 95.41
CA ARG A 607 -2.60 -41.90 95.83
C ARG A 607 -2.69 -42.02 97.36
N VAL A 608 -3.61 -42.86 97.82
CA VAL A 608 -3.68 -43.26 99.24
C VAL A 608 -2.56 -44.27 99.53
N VAL A 609 -1.76 -43.99 100.56
CA VAL A 609 -0.74 -44.92 101.08
C VAL A 609 -1.38 -45.73 102.21
N SER A 610 -1.18 -47.04 102.23
CA SER A 610 -1.80 -47.93 103.24
C SER A 610 -1.42 -47.54 104.67
N ARG A 611 -2.41 -47.52 105.59
CA ARG A 611 -2.17 -47.27 107.02
C ARG A 611 -1.17 -48.30 107.57
N GLY A 612 -0.12 -47.83 108.22
CA GLY A 612 0.95 -48.67 108.77
C GLY A 612 2.10 -49.00 107.80
N ALA A 613 2.06 -48.55 106.55
CA ALA A 613 3.21 -48.66 105.65
C ALA A 613 4.35 -47.73 106.10
N THR A 614 5.58 -48.24 106.13
CA THR A 614 6.80 -47.47 106.47
C THR A 614 7.44 -46.78 105.25
N LYS A 615 7.02 -47.17 104.05
CA LYS A 615 7.38 -46.57 102.76
C LYS A 615 6.38 -46.99 101.67
N ILE A 616 6.46 -46.35 100.52
CA ILE A 616 5.87 -46.81 99.26
C ILE A 616 6.99 -46.94 98.20
N ASP A 617 6.96 -48.04 97.45
CA ASP A 617 7.87 -48.31 96.33
C ASP A 617 7.08 -48.30 95.01
N PHE A 618 7.52 -47.50 94.04
CA PHE A 618 6.89 -47.40 92.73
C PHE A 618 7.91 -47.10 91.62
N LYS A 619 7.52 -47.34 90.38
CA LYS A 619 8.28 -47.03 89.16
C LYS A 619 7.31 -46.54 88.08
N PHE A 620 7.81 -45.93 87.02
CA PHE A 620 7.01 -45.58 85.86
C PHE A 620 7.38 -46.44 84.67
N GLU A 621 6.38 -46.77 83.88
CA GLU A 621 6.51 -47.09 82.46
C GLU A 621 6.20 -45.80 81.71
N VAL A 622 7.13 -45.35 80.85
CA VAL A 622 7.17 -44.01 80.28
C VAL A 622 7.12 -44.12 78.77
N SER A 623 6.11 -43.52 78.14
CA SER A 623 5.97 -43.45 76.68
C SER A 623 6.10 -42.00 76.22
N VAL A 624 7.10 -41.72 75.37
CA VAL A 624 7.43 -40.38 74.85
C VAL A 624 7.70 -40.45 73.34
N SER A 625 6.94 -39.66 72.55
CA SER A 625 6.97 -39.69 71.07
C SER A 625 6.99 -41.10 70.45
N GLY A 626 6.23 -42.04 71.03
CA GLY A 626 6.14 -43.44 70.57
C GLY A 626 7.32 -44.35 70.96
N SER A 627 8.20 -43.91 71.86
CA SER A 627 9.28 -44.72 72.44
C SER A 627 9.03 -44.98 73.93
N GLU A 628 9.26 -46.22 74.38
CA GLU A 628 8.90 -46.66 75.74
C GLU A 628 10.11 -47.12 76.58
N TYR A 629 10.12 -46.78 77.86
CA TYR A 629 11.10 -47.24 78.84
C TYR A 629 10.52 -47.38 80.25
N THR A 630 11.07 -48.28 81.06
CA THR A 630 10.72 -48.40 82.49
C THR A 630 11.80 -47.75 83.36
N THR A 631 11.40 -46.95 84.34
CA THR A 631 12.34 -46.32 85.28
C THR A 631 12.87 -47.33 86.32
N PRO A 632 13.98 -46.99 87.00
CA PRO A 632 14.32 -47.59 88.30
C PRO A 632 13.18 -47.45 89.32
N LEU A 633 13.31 -48.19 90.43
CA LEU A 633 12.37 -48.14 91.55
C LEU A 633 12.64 -46.92 92.43
N PHE A 634 11.63 -46.06 92.59
CA PHE A 634 11.61 -44.98 93.56
C PHE A 634 11.02 -45.46 94.88
N THR A 635 11.67 -45.07 95.98
CA THR A 635 11.18 -45.30 97.35
C THR A 635 10.88 -43.96 98.00
N VAL A 636 9.65 -43.78 98.49
CA VAL A 636 9.28 -42.62 99.32
C VAL A 636 8.89 -43.12 100.71
N HIS A 637 9.55 -42.61 101.74
CA HIS A 637 9.38 -43.08 103.12
C HIS A 637 8.18 -42.45 103.83
N ALA A 638 7.65 -43.13 104.84
CA ALA A 638 6.61 -42.56 105.68
C ALA A 638 7.16 -41.41 106.56
N ASN A 639 6.35 -40.37 106.77
CA ASN A 639 6.62 -39.34 107.78
C ASN A 639 6.63 -39.96 109.18
N THR A 640 7.81 -40.12 109.75
CA THR A 640 7.97 -40.41 111.18
C THR A 640 7.80 -39.12 111.99
N ARG A 641 6.62 -38.96 112.60
CA ARG A 641 6.41 -38.06 113.74
C ARG A 641 6.61 -38.82 115.05
#